data_AF-A0A7Y5VQF2-F1
#
_entry.id   AF-A0A7Y5VQF2-F1
#
_cell.length_a   1.000
_cell.length_b   1.000
_cell.length_c   1.000
_cell.angle_alpha   90.00
_cell.angle_beta   90.00
_cell.angle_gamma   90.00
#
_symmetry.space_group_name_H-M   'P 1'
#
loop_
_entity.id
_entity.type
_entity.pdbx_description
1 polymer ?
#
loop_
_entity_poly.entity_id
_entity_poly.type
_entity_poly.pdbx_seq_one_letter_code
_entity_poly.pdbx_strand_id
1 'polypeptide(L)'
;MSRALRAAAHRAIRTNHAARHGPAAGAAKVALAALAALAILAGSVDALSCPPEGIDLSRSPKCYPSDLPPEIWEQIIEENGALPPTWGPVGTDYVSDTTVWVGDIEQGPSGRAQPAHFMYSFAPDGTTWGLPSISSTGPSDLSAQLITLFGVGNLDRGREYLRQAIAGWKRTAGTTYDEVADDGAPMDQLITRVPTRGDIRIGGRGFGTGSFLAYNAFPSPGFAGVGGGDMCFNTSYFLPGNFGDPSSNYRYLRNTTGHEHGHGLGYIHVVPCNNQFLMEPVIALGFDMQTIDEIRGVQRNYGDRFAGNHDAASAHDFGNLTTPVPRSVIERQLSTNGVNGFGNTHQDWFRFTIDSGQDVVITVAPTGGTYTNGQQTGGCSGSTGLINAQQAGNLNIELCDETGATVLMTAASAGPGANETINAPGLAAGTYTVRVFDVGPNPAANQILQLYDLTIRAGTATAPPAPCAGLNKRVAANTNCFFMGDVLSRPNETNATLSNASYDWDLIGDGVFETLNNPAPSRQYISNGVYPVTLRLTDSLGGVAYDTINVVVFGGVTTLTSVVPSLGRQGEIVPIVINGTNLKNVTSLSHLTLSGPGVTLIGTPTPNVLGTQVTGVSVEVDCDALPTIRSLTVSNQDGTATLYFAFSVRPALPTPGDLNCDCMVDENDVAAFVLALIDPAAYQVAYPLCNRIRADINGDVIVDGDDVQGFLSLLP
;
A
#
# COMPACT_ATOMS: atom_id res chain seq x y z
N MET A 1 -10.96 -60.56 23.87
CA MET A 1 -11.59 -60.89 25.17
C MET A 1 -13.00 -61.42 24.92
N SER A 2 -13.33 -62.57 25.51
CA SER A 2 -14.42 -63.46 25.09
C SER A 2 -15.83 -62.97 25.46
N ARG A 3 -16.84 -63.75 25.01
CA ARG A 3 -18.32 -63.65 25.13
C ARG A 3 -18.93 -63.11 26.44
N ALA A 4 -18.17 -62.74 27.47
CA ALA A 4 -18.64 -62.11 28.70
C ALA A 4 -19.05 -60.62 28.53
N LEU A 5 -18.45 -59.87 27.61
CA LEU A 5 -18.78 -58.45 27.38
C LEU A 5 -20.13 -58.22 26.66
N ARG A 6 -20.60 -59.19 25.86
CA ARG A 6 -21.90 -59.08 25.16
C ARG A 6 -23.10 -59.42 26.05
N ALA A 7 -22.91 -60.14 27.16
CA ALA A 7 -23.98 -60.48 28.10
C ALA A 7 -24.27 -59.36 29.11
N ALA A 8 -23.30 -58.48 29.40
CA ALA A 8 -23.49 -57.31 30.27
C ALA A 8 -24.24 -56.16 29.58
N ALA A 9 -24.02 -55.96 28.27
CA ALA A 9 -24.69 -54.92 27.49
C ALA A 9 -26.20 -55.17 27.29
N HIS A 10 -26.62 -56.43 27.18
CA HIS A 10 -28.04 -56.78 26.98
C HIS A 10 -28.91 -56.68 28.25
N ARG A 11 -28.31 -56.51 29.44
CA ARG A 11 -29.05 -56.38 30.71
C ARG A 11 -29.21 -54.93 31.19
N ALA A 12 -28.43 -53.99 30.65
CA ALA A 12 -28.55 -52.56 30.98
C ALA A 12 -29.61 -51.83 30.13
N ILE A 13 -30.01 -52.40 28.98
CA ILE A 13 -30.94 -51.76 28.02
C ILE A 13 -32.42 -52.10 28.32
N ARG A 14 -32.74 -53.01 29.26
CA ARG A 14 -34.13 -53.39 29.60
C ARG A 14 -34.70 -52.81 30.89
N THR A 15 -34.00 -51.90 31.57
CA THR A 15 -34.54 -51.23 32.77
C THR A 15 -34.19 -49.75 32.75
N ASN A 16 -34.98 -48.96 32.02
CA ASN A 16 -35.34 -47.59 32.41
C ASN A 16 -36.41 -47.03 31.47
N HIS A 17 -37.58 -47.68 31.48
CA HIS A 17 -38.82 -46.95 31.26
C HIS A 17 -39.11 -46.15 32.55
N ALA A 18 -39.03 -44.83 32.43
CA ALA A 18 -39.76 -43.85 33.23
C ALA A 18 -39.87 -44.08 34.75
N ALA A 19 -38.83 -43.66 35.49
CA ALA A 19 -38.99 -43.18 36.86
C ALA A 19 -38.60 -41.69 36.89
N ARG A 20 -39.58 -40.86 37.26
CA ARG A 20 -39.48 -39.40 37.38
C ARG A 20 -38.76 -38.99 38.68
N HIS A 21 -38.08 -37.83 38.62
CA HIS A 21 -37.65 -36.95 39.73
C HIS A 21 -36.52 -37.43 40.67
N GLY A 22 -35.39 -36.69 40.69
CA GLY A 22 -34.51 -36.57 41.86
C GLY A 22 -32.99 -36.60 41.59
N PRO A 23 -32.16 -35.80 42.30
CA PRO A 23 -30.78 -35.49 41.93
C PRO A 23 -29.76 -36.46 42.54
N ALA A 24 -28.95 -37.11 41.72
CA ALA A 24 -27.76 -37.85 42.17
C ALA A 24 -26.72 -38.02 41.04
N ALA A 25 -26.38 -36.93 40.34
CA ALA A 25 -25.23 -36.89 39.43
C ALA A 25 -23.94 -36.64 40.23
N GLY A 26 -23.48 -37.64 40.99
CA GLY A 26 -22.28 -37.53 41.81
C GLY A 26 -21.40 -38.78 41.89
N ALA A 27 -21.92 -39.96 41.55
CA ALA A 27 -21.20 -41.22 41.77
C ALA A 27 -20.79 -41.98 40.48
N ALA A 28 -21.18 -41.51 39.29
CA ALA A 28 -20.83 -42.17 38.03
C ALA A 28 -19.52 -41.69 37.38
N LYS A 29 -18.92 -40.59 37.88
CA LYS A 29 -17.66 -40.03 37.34
C LYS A 29 -16.38 -40.69 37.87
N VAL A 30 -16.45 -41.52 38.91
CA VAL A 30 -15.25 -42.12 39.54
C VAL A 30 -14.95 -43.54 39.02
N ALA A 31 -15.90 -44.22 38.37
CA ALA A 31 -15.67 -45.56 37.82
C ALA A 31 -15.14 -45.56 36.37
N LEU A 32 -15.29 -44.47 35.62
CA LEU A 32 -14.86 -44.37 34.22
C LEU A 32 -13.39 -43.91 34.07
N ALA A 33 -12.87 -43.18 35.06
CA ALA A 33 -11.48 -42.73 35.10
C ALA A 33 -10.47 -43.85 35.41
N ALA A 34 -10.93 -44.97 35.99
CA ALA A 34 -10.06 -46.09 36.36
C ALA A 34 -9.84 -47.12 35.23
N LEU A 35 -10.59 -47.04 34.11
CA LEU A 35 -10.40 -47.91 32.94
C LEU A 35 -9.59 -47.24 31.81
N ALA A 36 -9.49 -45.91 31.78
CA ALA A 36 -8.70 -45.17 30.79
C ALA A 36 -7.18 -45.18 31.08
N ALA A 37 -6.77 -45.51 32.31
CA ALA A 37 -5.36 -45.49 32.73
C ALA A 37 -4.59 -46.81 32.51
N LEU A 38 -5.19 -47.82 31.85
CA LEU A 38 -4.53 -49.12 31.60
C LEU A 38 -4.30 -49.48 30.12
N ALA A 39 -4.58 -48.57 29.18
CA ALA A 39 -4.42 -48.81 27.74
C ALA A 39 -3.31 -47.98 27.07
N ILE A 40 -2.52 -47.22 27.83
CA ILE A 40 -1.32 -46.55 27.32
C ILE A 40 -0.13 -47.46 27.63
N LEU A 41 0.10 -48.47 26.79
CA LEU A 41 1.36 -49.23 26.67
C LEU A 41 1.22 -50.31 25.58
N ALA A 42 1.18 -49.89 24.31
CA ALA A 42 1.65 -50.66 23.14
C ALA A 42 1.46 -49.81 21.88
N GLY A 43 2.54 -49.49 21.19
CA GLY A 43 2.49 -48.74 19.93
C GLY A 43 1.93 -49.58 18.78
N SER A 44 1.19 -48.94 17.88
CA SER A 44 1.26 -49.12 16.43
C SER A 44 0.32 -48.12 15.75
N VAL A 45 0.82 -47.59 14.65
CA VAL A 45 0.12 -46.82 13.62
C VAL A 45 -1.15 -47.53 13.15
N ASP A 46 -2.23 -46.76 12.98
CA ASP A 46 -3.12 -46.89 11.83
C ASP A 46 -4.08 -45.69 11.76
N ALA A 47 -4.32 -45.26 10.53
CA ALA A 47 -5.21 -44.17 10.15
C ALA A 47 -6.63 -44.38 10.71
N LEU A 48 -7.07 -43.52 11.63
CA LEU A 48 -8.49 -43.41 11.94
C LEU A 48 -9.18 -42.54 10.89
N SER A 49 -9.93 -43.23 10.05
CA SER A 49 -11.05 -42.72 9.24
C SER A 49 -11.93 -41.75 10.05
N CYS A 50 -12.10 -40.53 9.53
CA CYS A 50 -13.06 -39.54 10.02
C CYS A 50 -14.51 -40.06 9.83
N PRO A 51 -15.41 -39.93 10.81
CA PRO A 51 -16.78 -40.45 10.69
C PRO A 51 -17.61 -39.64 9.67
N PRO A 52 -18.59 -40.26 8.97
CA PRO A 52 -19.30 -39.63 7.87
C PRO A 52 -20.69 -39.13 8.29
N GLU A 53 -20.80 -37.90 8.80
CA GLU A 53 -22.07 -37.15 8.82
C GLU A 53 -21.76 -35.67 8.53
N GLY A 54 -22.26 -35.19 7.38
CA GLY A 54 -21.82 -33.95 6.73
C GLY A 54 -22.32 -32.67 7.42
N ILE A 55 -21.39 -31.73 7.59
CA ILE A 55 -21.52 -30.41 8.20
C ILE A 55 -21.35 -29.36 7.09
N ASP A 56 -22.13 -28.26 7.11
CA ASP A 56 -21.95 -27.13 6.18
C ASP A 56 -21.13 -26.01 6.84
N LEU A 57 -19.83 -25.95 6.51
CA LEU A 57 -18.96 -24.79 6.77
C LEU A 57 -18.61 -24.06 5.46
N SER A 58 -19.33 -24.33 4.36
CA SER A 58 -18.97 -23.93 2.98
C SER A 58 -18.87 -22.42 2.74
N ARG A 59 -19.22 -21.62 3.76
CA ARG A 59 -19.27 -20.15 3.72
C ARG A 59 -18.66 -19.49 4.96
N SER A 60 -17.95 -20.24 5.82
CA SER A 60 -17.35 -19.64 7.02
C SER A 60 -16.31 -18.60 6.59
N PRO A 61 -16.43 -17.32 6.98
CA PRO A 61 -15.44 -16.30 6.67
C PRO A 61 -14.18 -16.39 7.55
N LYS A 62 -14.03 -17.46 8.36
CA LYS A 62 -13.05 -17.56 9.46
C LYS A 62 -11.91 -18.54 9.14
N CYS A 63 -10.66 -18.14 9.39
CA CYS A 63 -9.49 -19.04 9.41
C CYS A 63 -9.24 -19.67 10.80
N TYR A 64 -8.73 -20.90 10.87
CA TYR A 64 -8.47 -21.61 12.13
C TYR A 64 -7.00 -22.05 12.34
N PRO A 65 -6.53 -22.15 13.60
CA PRO A 65 -5.24 -22.77 13.89
C PRO A 65 -5.21 -24.24 13.48
N SER A 66 -4.03 -24.73 13.06
CA SER A 66 -3.84 -26.11 12.61
C SER A 66 -3.87 -27.16 13.73
N ASP A 67 -3.69 -26.74 14.98
CA ASP A 67 -3.49 -27.59 16.16
C ASP A 67 -4.67 -27.61 17.13
N LEU A 68 -5.86 -27.22 16.65
CA LEU A 68 -7.08 -27.23 17.47
C LEU A 68 -7.41 -28.64 18.01
N PRO A 69 -7.70 -28.78 19.33
CA PRO A 69 -8.17 -30.04 19.90
C PRO A 69 -9.49 -30.51 19.27
N PRO A 70 -9.74 -31.83 19.17
CA PRO A 70 -10.97 -32.38 18.61
C PRO A 70 -12.26 -31.82 19.24
N GLU A 71 -12.24 -31.56 20.54
CA GLU A 71 -13.39 -31.04 21.29
C GLU A 71 -13.71 -29.58 20.89
N ILE A 72 -12.70 -28.81 20.48
CA ILE A 72 -12.87 -27.43 19.99
C ILE A 72 -13.43 -27.43 18.58
N TRP A 73 -13.05 -28.41 17.74
CA TRP A 73 -13.68 -28.58 16.44
C TRP A 73 -15.18 -28.85 16.57
N GLU A 74 -15.60 -29.69 17.50
CA GLU A 74 -17.01 -29.96 17.79
C GLU A 74 -17.76 -28.70 18.25
N GLN A 75 -17.13 -27.85 19.07
CA GLN A 75 -17.72 -26.57 19.50
C GLN A 75 -17.85 -25.59 18.33
N ILE A 76 -16.84 -25.48 17.46
CA ILE A 76 -16.90 -24.66 16.24
C ILE A 76 -18.05 -25.13 15.35
N ILE A 77 -18.30 -26.43 15.28
CA ILE A 77 -19.43 -27.01 14.53
C ILE A 77 -20.77 -26.59 15.14
N GLU A 78 -20.89 -26.60 16.47
CA GLU A 78 -22.10 -26.19 17.19
C GLU A 78 -22.38 -24.67 17.04
N GLU A 79 -21.34 -23.83 17.14
CA GLU A 79 -21.43 -22.37 17.04
C GLU A 79 -21.85 -21.87 15.64
N ASN A 80 -21.49 -22.60 14.57
CA ASN A 80 -21.83 -22.21 13.19
C ASN A 80 -23.13 -22.85 12.66
N GLY A 81 -23.90 -23.56 13.49
CA GLY A 81 -25.32 -23.85 13.26
C GLY A 81 -25.68 -24.91 12.20
N ALA A 82 -25.19 -26.14 12.35
CA ALA A 82 -25.48 -27.24 11.42
C ALA A 82 -26.97 -27.68 11.40
N LEU A 83 -27.63 -27.53 10.26
CA LEU A 83 -28.82 -28.33 9.90
C LEU A 83 -28.42 -29.43 8.91
N PRO A 84 -29.08 -30.61 8.94
CA PRO A 84 -28.80 -31.70 8.01
C PRO A 84 -29.13 -31.29 6.56
N PRO A 85 -28.33 -31.73 5.57
CA PRO A 85 -28.38 -31.23 4.20
C PRO A 85 -29.67 -31.62 3.48
N THR A 86 -30.33 -30.62 2.86
CA THR A 86 -31.10 -30.85 1.64
C THR A 86 -30.46 -30.07 0.49
N TRP A 87 -30.27 -30.78 -0.61
CA TRP A 87 -29.35 -30.52 -1.70
C TRP A 87 -29.63 -29.25 -2.52
N GLY A 88 -28.57 -28.49 -2.80
CA GLY A 88 -28.38 -27.74 -4.04
C GLY A 88 -27.12 -28.26 -4.76
N PRO A 89 -26.95 -28.05 -6.08
CA PRO A 89 -25.81 -28.56 -6.82
C PRO A 89 -24.51 -27.94 -6.27
N VAL A 90 -23.63 -28.78 -5.74
CA VAL A 90 -22.26 -28.41 -5.39
C VAL A 90 -21.50 -28.24 -6.71
N GLY A 91 -21.01 -27.02 -6.97
CA GLY A 91 -20.17 -26.71 -8.13
C GLY A 91 -18.74 -27.17 -7.92
N THR A 92 -17.92 -27.06 -8.97
CA THR A 92 -16.46 -27.24 -8.92
C THR A 92 -15.71 -25.98 -8.50
N ASP A 93 -16.44 -24.93 -8.12
CA ASP A 93 -15.91 -23.56 -8.09
C ASP A 93 -15.57 -23.15 -6.65
N TYR A 94 -14.30 -22.83 -6.42
CA TYR A 94 -13.71 -22.44 -5.13
C TYR A 94 -13.43 -20.92 -5.05
N VAL A 95 -14.09 -20.17 -5.92
CA VAL A 95 -14.13 -18.70 -5.97
C VAL A 95 -15.60 -18.30 -6.03
N SER A 96 -15.99 -17.17 -5.45
CA SER A 96 -17.37 -16.70 -5.54
C SER A 96 -17.79 -16.52 -7.01
N ASP A 97 -18.94 -17.10 -7.35
CA ASP A 97 -19.53 -17.07 -8.70
C ASP A 97 -20.58 -15.95 -8.86
N THR A 98 -20.74 -15.11 -7.82
CA THR A 98 -21.77 -14.09 -7.74
C THR A 98 -21.21 -12.69 -8.04
N THR A 99 -20.79 -11.97 -7.00
CA THR A 99 -20.46 -10.55 -7.06
C THR A 99 -19.10 -10.28 -6.44
N VAL A 100 -18.29 -9.48 -7.13
CA VAL A 100 -16.96 -9.02 -6.70
C VAL A 100 -16.86 -7.50 -6.83
N TRP A 101 -15.78 -6.94 -6.33
CA TRP A 101 -15.48 -5.52 -6.52
C TRP A 101 -15.01 -5.26 -7.95
N VAL A 102 -15.33 -4.09 -8.49
CA VAL A 102 -14.87 -3.64 -9.81
C VAL A 102 -14.63 -2.14 -9.83
N GLY A 103 -13.75 -1.67 -10.71
CA GLY A 103 -13.51 -0.25 -10.93
C GLY A 103 -13.07 0.49 -9.66
N ASP A 104 -13.57 1.71 -9.46
CA ASP A 104 -13.27 2.53 -8.28
C ASP A 104 -14.24 2.25 -7.12
N ILE A 105 -14.35 0.96 -6.75
CA ILE A 105 -15.29 0.38 -5.80
C ILE A 105 -16.76 0.47 -6.22
N GLU A 106 -17.13 -0.50 -7.05
CA GLU A 106 -18.51 -0.90 -7.31
C GLU A 106 -18.65 -2.42 -7.19
N GLN A 107 -19.88 -2.91 -7.25
CA GLN A 107 -20.15 -4.34 -7.31
C GLN A 107 -20.46 -4.78 -8.75
N GLY A 108 -19.73 -5.78 -9.23
CA GLY A 108 -19.90 -6.37 -10.56
C GLY A 108 -19.95 -7.90 -10.51
N PRO A 109 -20.37 -8.55 -11.62
CA PRO A 109 -20.33 -10.00 -11.71
C PRO A 109 -18.89 -10.52 -11.66
N SER A 110 -18.68 -11.67 -11.00
CA SER A 110 -17.36 -12.31 -10.96
C SER A 110 -16.95 -12.92 -12.31
N GLY A 111 -15.70 -13.37 -12.43
CA GLY A 111 -15.22 -14.02 -13.67
C GLY A 111 -15.00 -13.07 -14.85
N ARG A 112 -14.94 -11.77 -14.59
CA ARG A 112 -14.78 -10.75 -15.63
C ARG A 112 -13.37 -10.27 -15.83
N ALA A 113 -12.38 -10.66 -15.03
CA ALA A 113 -11.03 -10.09 -15.12
C ALA A 113 -11.02 -8.54 -15.15
N GLN A 114 -11.90 -7.89 -14.38
CA GLN A 114 -12.07 -6.44 -14.37
C GLN A 114 -11.29 -5.84 -13.19
N PRO A 115 -10.36 -4.90 -13.41
CA PRO A 115 -9.53 -4.37 -12.35
C PRO A 115 -10.36 -3.64 -11.28
N ALA A 116 -9.83 -3.59 -10.06
CA ALA A 116 -10.44 -2.91 -8.93
C ALA A 116 -9.42 -2.04 -8.17
N HIS A 117 -9.88 -0.87 -7.72
CA HIS A 117 -9.12 0.05 -6.91
C HIS A 117 -9.75 0.20 -5.52
N PHE A 118 -8.95 -0.08 -4.50
CA PHE A 118 -9.36 -0.12 -3.11
C PHE A 118 -8.72 1.00 -2.31
N MET A 119 -9.53 1.69 -1.52
CA MET A 119 -9.03 2.41 -0.35
C MET A 119 -8.97 1.43 0.82
N TYR A 120 -7.91 1.44 1.61
CA TYR A 120 -7.84 0.63 2.84
C TYR A 120 -7.46 1.48 4.05
N SER A 121 -7.86 1.05 5.24
CA SER A 121 -7.55 1.79 6.48
C SER A 121 -7.41 0.85 7.67
N PHE A 122 -6.77 1.33 8.74
CA PHE A 122 -6.69 0.62 10.01
C PHE A 122 -7.65 1.26 11.00
N ALA A 123 -8.58 0.46 11.54
CA ALA A 123 -9.51 0.91 12.56
C ALA A 123 -8.74 1.37 13.82
N PRO A 124 -9.01 2.58 14.35
CA PRO A 124 -8.39 3.05 15.59
C PRO A 124 -8.74 2.12 16.75
N ASP A 125 -7.83 1.96 17.70
CA ASP A 125 -8.14 1.23 18.94
C ASP A 125 -9.30 1.90 19.68
N GLY A 126 -10.15 1.09 20.32
CA GLY A 126 -11.39 1.54 20.96
C GLY A 126 -12.61 1.59 20.04
N THR A 127 -12.44 1.54 18.72
CA THR A 127 -13.54 1.43 17.75
C THR A 127 -14.36 0.16 18.02
N THR A 128 -15.69 0.22 17.93
CA THR A 128 -16.52 -1.00 18.04
C THR A 128 -16.26 -1.91 16.84
N TRP A 129 -15.59 -3.03 17.08
CA TRP A 129 -15.09 -3.93 16.04
C TRP A 129 -15.64 -5.34 16.17
N GLY A 130 -15.70 -6.01 15.02
CA GLY A 130 -16.28 -7.32 14.83
C GLY A 130 -17.74 -7.27 14.35
N LEU A 131 -18.28 -8.43 13.94
CA LEU A 131 -19.64 -8.59 13.46
C LEU A 131 -20.45 -9.54 14.37
N PRO A 132 -21.62 -9.11 14.88
CA PRO A 132 -22.48 -9.96 15.70
C PRO A 132 -22.98 -11.21 14.96
N SER A 133 -23.11 -11.14 13.62
CA SER A 133 -23.49 -12.27 12.78
C SER A 133 -22.42 -13.36 12.69
N ILE A 134 -21.18 -13.06 13.07
CA ILE A 134 -20.04 -13.98 13.02
C ILE A 134 -19.70 -14.52 14.42
N SER A 135 -19.65 -13.62 15.42
CA SER A 135 -19.35 -14.01 16.81
C SER A 135 -19.85 -12.94 17.79
N SER A 136 -19.16 -11.81 17.88
CA SER A 136 -19.41 -10.77 18.87
C SER A 136 -18.68 -9.48 18.49
N THR A 137 -19.10 -8.38 19.10
CA THR A 137 -18.47 -7.06 18.97
C THR A 137 -17.72 -6.68 20.25
N GLY A 138 -16.74 -5.80 20.12
CA GLY A 138 -16.01 -5.21 21.24
C GLY A 138 -15.00 -4.15 20.75
N PRO A 139 -14.27 -3.48 21.64
CA PRO A 139 -13.30 -2.48 21.21
C PRO A 139 -12.15 -3.12 20.42
N SER A 140 -11.76 -2.49 19.30
CA SER A 140 -10.53 -2.83 18.57
C SER A 140 -9.31 -2.60 19.45
N ASP A 141 -8.33 -3.49 19.40
CA ASP A 141 -7.03 -3.35 20.08
C ASP A 141 -5.85 -3.75 19.19
N LEU A 142 -6.05 -3.81 17.86
CA LEU A 142 -5.03 -4.23 16.91
C LEU A 142 -3.77 -3.36 16.97
N SER A 143 -3.89 -2.03 17.04
CA SER A 143 -2.72 -1.16 17.06
C SER A 143 -1.93 -1.33 18.38
N ALA A 144 -2.61 -1.50 19.50
CA ALA A 144 -2.00 -1.81 20.80
C ALA A 144 -1.25 -3.15 20.78
N GLN A 145 -1.79 -4.20 20.15
CA GLN A 145 -1.07 -5.47 20.02
C GLN A 145 0.17 -5.36 19.13
N LEU A 146 0.08 -4.64 18.01
CA LEU A 146 1.24 -4.40 17.15
C LEU A 146 2.34 -3.60 17.88
N ILE A 147 1.96 -2.59 18.67
CA ILE A 147 2.91 -1.85 19.53
C ILE A 147 3.53 -2.77 20.57
N THR A 148 2.74 -3.67 21.18
CA THR A 148 3.25 -4.62 22.17
C THR A 148 4.26 -5.58 21.55
N LEU A 149 3.99 -6.06 20.34
CA LEU A 149 4.86 -7.02 19.64
C LEU A 149 6.13 -6.37 19.07
N PHE A 150 6.03 -5.17 18.49
CA PHE A 150 7.14 -4.54 17.74
C PHE A 150 7.83 -3.38 18.48
N GLY A 151 7.29 -2.95 19.62
CA GLY A 151 7.79 -1.88 20.45
C GLY A 151 7.18 -0.51 20.16
N VAL A 152 7.25 0.37 21.17
CA VAL A 152 6.77 1.76 21.09
C VAL A 152 7.48 2.50 19.95
N GLY A 153 6.72 3.22 19.13
CA GLY A 153 7.23 3.94 17.96
C GLY A 153 7.35 3.09 16.69
N ASN A 154 7.10 1.77 16.77
CA ASN A 154 7.21 0.83 15.65
C ASN A 154 5.85 0.24 15.21
N LEU A 155 4.74 0.94 15.48
CA LEU A 155 3.39 0.51 15.02
C LEU A 155 3.39 0.21 13.52
N ASP A 156 4.05 1.05 12.73
CA ASP A 156 4.14 0.89 11.28
C ASP A 156 4.86 -0.40 10.86
N ARG A 157 5.79 -0.92 11.67
CA ARG A 157 6.45 -2.22 11.37
C ARG A 157 5.43 -3.35 11.31
N GLY A 158 4.50 -3.36 12.26
CA GLY A 158 3.42 -4.33 12.31
C GLY A 158 2.45 -4.18 11.15
N ARG A 159 2.04 -2.94 10.87
CA ARG A 159 1.17 -2.63 9.71
C ARG A 159 1.86 -2.97 8.39
N GLU A 160 3.17 -2.78 8.27
CA GLU A 160 3.93 -3.12 7.08
C GLU A 160 3.86 -4.62 6.77
N TYR A 161 3.91 -5.52 7.76
CA TYR A 161 3.68 -6.94 7.49
C TYR A 161 2.28 -7.22 6.92
N LEU A 162 1.26 -6.52 7.41
CA LEU A 162 -0.10 -6.63 6.88
C LEU A 162 -0.18 -6.09 5.44
N ARG A 163 0.48 -4.96 5.17
CA ARG A 163 0.58 -4.36 3.82
C ARG A 163 1.33 -5.26 2.85
N GLN A 164 2.40 -5.94 3.28
CA GLN A 164 3.13 -6.89 2.44
C GLN A 164 2.24 -8.06 2.00
N ALA A 165 1.32 -8.50 2.87
CA ALA A 165 0.37 -9.54 2.50
C ALA A 165 -0.62 -9.07 1.42
N ILE A 166 -1.14 -7.84 1.55
CA ILE A 166 -2.05 -7.24 0.56
C ILE A 166 -1.30 -6.90 -0.75
N ALA A 167 -0.05 -6.45 -0.66
CA ALA A 167 0.83 -6.20 -1.81
C ALA A 167 1.08 -7.47 -2.63
N GLY A 168 1.05 -8.65 -2.00
CA GLY A 168 1.12 -9.93 -2.72
C GLY A 168 -0.01 -10.09 -3.74
N TRP A 169 -1.24 -9.68 -3.38
CA TRP A 169 -2.39 -9.68 -4.29
C TRP A 169 -2.27 -8.60 -5.38
N LYS A 170 -1.82 -7.39 -5.04
CA LYS A 170 -1.51 -6.31 -6.02
C LYS A 170 -0.50 -6.78 -7.08
N ARG A 171 0.54 -7.50 -6.65
CA ARG A 171 1.63 -7.93 -7.55
C ARG A 171 1.16 -8.86 -8.66
N THR A 172 0.12 -9.66 -8.40
CA THR A 172 -0.33 -10.72 -9.31
C THR A 172 -1.66 -10.39 -9.99
N ALA A 173 -2.39 -9.37 -9.57
CA ALA A 173 -3.72 -9.07 -10.08
C ALA A 173 -3.90 -7.59 -10.46
N GLY A 174 -4.96 -7.29 -11.21
CA GLY A 174 -5.41 -5.92 -11.51
C GLY A 174 -6.04 -5.21 -10.31
N THR A 175 -5.43 -5.36 -9.12
CA THR A 175 -5.89 -4.71 -7.88
C THR A 175 -4.91 -3.63 -7.44
N THR A 176 -5.43 -2.47 -7.05
CA THR A 176 -4.63 -1.33 -6.58
C THR A 176 -5.14 -0.86 -5.22
N TYR A 177 -4.24 -0.30 -4.39
CA TYR A 177 -4.53 0.00 -3.00
C TYR A 177 -3.93 1.33 -2.55
N ASP A 178 -4.76 2.18 -1.95
CA ASP A 178 -4.38 3.44 -1.32
C ASP A 178 -4.78 3.43 0.16
N GLU A 179 -3.83 3.64 1.07
CA GLU A 179 -4.17 3.80 2.49
C GLU A 179 -4.76 5.18 2.74
N VAL A 180 -5.89 5.22 3.44
CA VAL A 180 -6.58 6.44 3.86
C VAL A 180 -6.71 6.53 5.39
N ALA A 181 -7.20 7.66 5.90
CA ALA A 181 -7.60 7.73 7.30
C ALA A 181 -8.74 6.78 7.59
N ASP A 182 -8.97 6.44 8.85
CA ASP A 182 -10.20 5.77 9.28
C ASP A 182 -10.97 6.73 10.17
N ASP A 183 -12.30 6.69 10.09
CA ASP A 183 -13.18 7.59 10.84
C ASP A 183 -13.54 7.07 12.24
N GLY A 184 -13.14 5.84 12.60
CA GLY A 184 -13.45 5.22 13.88
C GLY A 184 -14.93 4.84 14.03
N ALA A 185 -15.70 4.80 12.94
CA ALA A 185 -17.05 4.26 12.97
C ALA A 185 -17.02 2.74 13.25
N PRO A 186 -18.07 2.16 13.84
CA PRO A 186 -18.15 0.72 14.05
C PRO A 186 -17.87 -0.09 12.77
N MET A 187 -17.34 -1.31 12.89
CA MET A 187 -17.25 -2.25 11.78
C MET A 187 -18.65 -2.45 11.18
N ASP A 188 -18.76 -2.41 9.87
CA ASP A 188 -20.03 -2.57 9.17
C ASP A 188 -19.89 -3.50 7.96
N GLN A 189 -20.92 -3.54 7.13
CA GLN A 189 -20.97 -4.36 5.93
C GLN A 189 -21.32 -3.52 4.71
N LEU A 190 -20.93 -2.24 4.71
CA LEU A 190 -21.22 -1.33 3.61
C LEU A 190 -20.47 -1.76 2.36
N ILE A 191 -21.16 -1.70 1.23
CA ILE A 191 -20.64 -2.07 -0.09
C ILE A 191 -20.41 -0.85 -0.98
N THR A 192 -20.45 0.33 -0.38
CA THR A 192 -20.31 1.63 -1.06
C THR A 192 -19.23 2.43 -0.35
N ARG A 193 -18.37 3.07 -1.13
CA ARG A 193 -17.27 3.89 -0.62
C ARG A 193 -17.73 4.97 0.34
N VAL A 194 -16.96 5.16 1.41
CA VAL A 194 -17.10 6.26 2.37
C VAL A 194 -15.84 7.13 2.29
N PRO A 195 -15.93 8.43 1.94
CA PRO A 195 -14.73 9.27 1.69
C PRO A 195 -13.76 9.42 2.86
N THR A 196 -14.21 9.16 4.09
CA THR A 196 -13.44 9.37 5.33
C THR A 196 -12.74 8.11 5.83
N ARG A 197 -12.93 6.96 5.18
CA ARG A 197 -12.33 5.67 5.57
C ARG A 197 -12.05 4.74 4.39
N GLY A 198 -11.33 3.65 4.66
CA GLY A 198 -11.10 2.61 3.66
C GLY A 198 -12.39 1.88 3.27
N ASP A 199 -12.40 1.36 2.05
CA ASP A 199 -13.36 0.36 1.57
C ASP A 199 -13.08 -1.02 2.21
N ILE A 200 -11.79 -1.29 2.47
CA ILE A 200 -11.32 -2.48 3.17
C ILE A 200 -10.67 -2.02 4.48
N ARG A 201 -11.37 -2.18 5.60
CA ARG A 201 -10.87 -1.74 6.91
C ARG A 201 -10.31 -2.91 7.70
N ILE A 202 -9.18 -2.68 8.36
CA ILE A 202 -8.46 -3.70 9.10
C ILE A 202 -8.48 -3.34 10.58
N GLY A 203 -9.09 -4.20 11.40
CA GLY A 203 -9.07 -4.09 12.85
C GLY A 203 -8.92 -5.45 13.51
N GLY A 204 -9.02 -5.49 14.84
CA GLY A 204 -8.90 -6.75 15.56
C GLY A 204 -9.29 -6.61 17.02
N ARG A 205 -9.80 -7.70 17.59
CA ARG A 205 -10.15 -7.80 19.01
C ARG A 205 -9.96 -9.21 19.54
N GLY A 206 -9.88 -9.36 20.85
CA GLY A 206 -9.65 -10.67 21.48
C GLY A 206 -10.89 -11.55 21.50
N PHE A 207 -10.77 -12.78 21.01
CA PHE A 207 -11.79 -13.85 21.11
C PHE A 207 -11.30 -15.07 21.90
N GLY A 208 -10.10 -15.02 22.48
CA GLY A 208 -9.45 -16.16 23.13
C GLY A 208 -8.72 -17.07 22.13
N THR A 209 -7.89 -17.99 22.63
CA THR A 209 -7.03 -18.87 21.82
C THR A 209 -7.64 -20.25 21.52
N GLY A 210 -8.92 -20.45 21.84
CA GLY A 210 -9.70 -21.63 21.47
C GLY A 210 -10.67 -21.37 20.32
N SER A 211 -10.38 -20.39 19.47
CA SER A 211 -11.29 -19.88 18.43
C SER A 211 -10.54 -19.69 17.10
N PHE A 212 -11.17 -18.99 16.15
CA PHE A 212 -10.57 -18.64 14.86
C PHE A 212 -9.42 -17.64 15.01
N LEU A 213 -8.52 -17.63 14.02
CA LEU A 213 -7.38 -16.71 13.92
C LEU A 213 -7.80 -15.32 13.48
N ALA A 214 -8.69 -15.25 12.49
CA ALA A 214 -9.24 -14.02 11.94
C ALA A 214 -10.50 -14.35 11.11
N TYR A 215 -11.15 -13.32 10.59
CA TYR A 215 -12.11 -13.43 9.50
C TYR A 215 -12.12 -12.17 8.65
N ASN A 216 -12.64 -12.28 7.43
CA ASN A 216 -12.90 -11.16 6.53
C ASN A 216 -14.31 -11.21 5.95
N ALA A 217 -14.94 -10.05 5.79
CA ALA A 217 -16.19 -9.96 5.05
C ALA A 217 -15.96 -10.13 3.54
N PHE A 218 -16.90 -10.76 2.84
CA PHE A 218 -16.84 -10.89 1.39
C PHE A 218 -17.11 -9.54 0.69
N PRO A 219 -16.90 -9.42 -0.64
CA PRO A 219 -17.34 -8.23 -1.38
C PRO A 219 -18.82 -7.90 -1.23
N SER A 220 -19.67 -8.93 -1.08
CA SER A 220 -21.12 -8.82 -1.00
C SER A 220 -21.68 -9.79 0.05
N PRO A 221 -22.74 -9.40 0.79
CA PRO A 221 -23.40 -10.33 1.72
C PRO A 221 -24.16 -11.45 1.01
N GLY A 222 -24.39 -11.36 -0.30
CA GLY A 222 -25.20 -12.33 -1.06
C GLY A 222 -24.68 -13.77 -1.00
N PHE A 223 -23.37 -13.96 -0.83
CA PHE A 223 -22.77 -15.29 -0.71
C PHE A 223 -22.82 -15.83 0.72
N ALA A 224 -22.14 -15.20 1.68
CA ALA A 224 -21.97 -15.74 3.04
C ALA A 224 -22.81 -15.03 4.13
N GLY A 225 -23.74 -14.15 3.75
CA GLY A 225 -24.51 -13.34 4.70
C GLY A 225 -23.70 -12.22 5.36
N VAL A 226 -22.43 -12.08 5.01
CA VAL A 226 -21.51 -11.02 5.48
C VAL A 226 -20.80 -10.40 4.28
N GLY A 227 -20.86 -9.08 4.15
CA GLY A 227 -20.24 -8.32 3.07
C GLY A 227 -19.48 -7.08 3.53
N GLY A 228 -18.90 -6.33 2.59
CA GLY A 228 -18.25 -5.05 2.84
C GLY A 228 -16.72 -5.09 2.97
N GLY A 229 -16.07 -6.24 2.81
CA GLY A 229 -14.61 -6.32 2.69
C GLY A 229 -13.78 -6.12 3.96
N ASP A 230 -14.35 -5.68 5.08
CA ASP A 230 -13.63 -5.45 6.34
C ASP A 230 -13.04 -6.75 6.97
N MET A 231 -11.85 -6.61 7.58
CA MET A 231 -11.09 -7.67 8.24
C MET A 231 -11.10 -7.52 9.76
N CYS A 232 -11.17 -8.65 10.47
CA CYS A 232 -11.06 -8.73 11.91
C CYS A 232 -10.06 -9.80 12.37
N PHE A 233 -8.93 -9.37 12.92
CA PHE A 233 -7.98 -10.27 13.60
C PHE A 233 -8.48 -10.67 14.97
N ASN A 234 -8.30 -11.95 15.33
CA ASN A 234 -8.36 -12.36 16.73
C ASN A 234 -7.05 -11.98 17.42
N THR A 235 -7.08 -10.88 18.16
CA THR A 235 -5.88 -10.32 18.76
C THR A 235 -5.30 -11.17 19.90
N SER A 236 -6.04 -12.20 20.36
CA SER A 236 -5.52 -13.19 21.32
C SER A 236 -4.38 -14.04 20.77
N TYR A 237 -4.14 -14.04 19.45
CA TYR A 237 -3.04 -14.77 18.81
C TYR A 237 -1.79 -13.90 18.51
N PHE A 238 -1.72 -12.65 18.99
CA PHE A 238 -0.46 -11.87 19.01
C PHE A 238 0.52 -12.37 20.09
N LEU A 239 0.82 -13.67 20.02
CA LEU A 239 1.69 -14.41 20.93
C LEU A 239 2.87 -15.01 20.15
N PRO A 240 4.01 -15.31 20.81
CA PRO A 240 5.08 -16.09 20.20
C PRO A 240 4.55 -17.44 19.69
N GLY A 241 4.93 -17.82 18.47
CA GLY A 241 4.48 -19.06 17.82
C GLY A 241 3.23 -18.93 16.94
N ASN A 242 2.54 -17.77 16.98
CA ASN A 242 1.41 -17.43 16.10
C ASN A 242 1.71 -16.11 15.37
N PHE A 243 0.88 -15.07 15.49
CA PHE A 243 1.12 -13.77 14.85
C PHE A 243 2.41 -13.09 15.33
N GLY A 244 2.91 -13.47 16.52
CA GLY A 244 4.19 -13.02 17.06
C GLY A 244 5.40 -13.90 16.70
N ASP A 245 5.26 -14.95 15.89
CA ASP A 245 6.39 -15.77 15.46
C ASP A 245 7.29 -15.02 14.45
N PRO A 246 8.56 -14.71 14.77
CA PRO A 246 9.46 -14.04 13.83
C PRO A 246 9.96 -14.94 12.70
N SER A 247 9.69 -16.25 12.75
CA SER A 247 10.16 -17.21 11.75
C SER A 247 9.72 -16.81 10.34
N SER A 248 10.66 -16.93 9.38
CA SER A 248 10.44 -16.55 7.97
C SER A 248 9.85 -15.14 7.80
N ASN A 249 10.32 -14.19 8.62
CA ASN A 249 9.87 -12.80 8.60
C ASN A 249 8.36 -12.66 8.89
N TYR A 250 7.91 -13.20 10.02
CA TYR A 250 6.51 -13.14 10.47
C TYR A 250 5.50 -13.76 9.48
N ARG A 251 5.89 -14.87 8.84
CA ARG A 251 5.08 -15.53 7.81
C ARG A 251 3.70 -15.97 8.31
N TYR A 252 3.56 -16.34 9.58
CA TYR A 252 2.26 -16.70 10.15
C TYR A 252 1.27 -15.53 10.05
N LEU A 253 1.68 -14.33 10.47
CA LEU A 253 0.86 -13.13 10.37
C LEU A 253 0.58 -12.77 8.91
N ARG A 254 1.61 -12.80 8.06
CA ARG A 254 1.48 -12.46 6.64
C ARG A 254 0.54 -13.41 5.89
N ASN A 255 0.71 -14.72 6.02
CA ASN A 255 -0.16 -15.69 5.37
C ASN A 255 -1.60 -15.62 5.92
N THR A 256 -1.79 -15.41 7.22
CA THR A 256 -3.15 -15.19 7.77
C THR A 256 -3.78 -13.95 7.14
N THR A 257 -3.05 -12.82 7.09
CA THR A 257 -3.54 -11.60 6.44
C THR A 257 -3.87 -11.82 4.96
N GLY A 258 -3.00 -12.55 4.25
CA GLY A 258 -3.18 -12.87 2.84
C GLY A 258 -4.44 -13.70 2.59
N HIS A 259 -4.65 -14.73 3.42
CA HIS A 259 -5.83 -15.59 3.41
C HIS A 259 -7.11 -14.77 3.61
N GLU A 260 -7.15 -13.98 4.68
CA GLU A 260 -8.33 -13.16 5.00
C GLU A 260 -8.62 -12.14 3.91
N HIS A 261 -7.60 -11.47 3.39
CA HIS A 261 -7.78 -10.55 2.27
C HIS A 261 -8.30 -11.27 1.01
N GLY A 262 -7.94 -12.55 0.81
CA GLY A 262 -8.50 -13.40 -0.23
C GLY A 262 -10.03 -13.48 -0.15
N HIS A 263 -10.61 -13.68 1.04
CA HIS A 263 -12.07 -13.61 1.23
C HIS A 263 -12.63 -12.24 0.85
N GLY A 264 -11.94 -11.15 1.23
CA GLY A 264 -12.27 -9.78 0.83
C GLY A 264 -12.25 -9.54 -0.69
N LEU A 265 -11.51 -10.37 -1.42
CA LEU A 265 -11.46 -10.40 -2.88
C LEU A 265 -12.46 -11.40 -3.51
N GLY A 266 -13.23 -12.13 -2.70
CA GLY A 266 -14.26 -13.07 -3.17
C GLY A 266 -13.82 -14.53 -3.20
N TYR A 267 -12.75 -14.91 -2.52
CA TYR A 267 -12.33 -16.31 -2.43
C TYR A 267 -13.04 -17.06 -1.33
N ILE A 268 -13.29 -18.34 -1.57
CA ILE A 268 -13.77 -19.25 -0.55
C ILE A 268 -12.69 -20.25 -0.21
N HIS A 269 -12.90 -21.02 0.86
CA HIS A 269 -11.95 -22.02 1.27
C HIS A 269 -11.77 -23.14 0.25
N VAL A 270 -10.54 -23.62 0.15
CA VAL A 270 -10.14 -24.76 -0.66
C VAL A 270 -9.79 -25.98 0.20
N VAL A 271 -10.05 -27.17 -0.32
CA VAL A 271 -9.64 -28.47 0.23
C VAL A 271 -8.94 -29.33 -0.84
N PRO A 272 -8.14 -30.35 -0.48
CA PRO A 272 -7.83 -30.83 0.87
C PRO A 272 -6.92 -29.86 1.63
N CYS A 273 -6.97 -29.91 2.97
CA CYS A 273 -5.98 -29.21 3.79
C CYS A 273 -4.65 -29.97 3.76
N ASN A 274 -3.77 -29.63 2.85
CA ASN A 274 -2.47 -30.29 2.68
C ASN A 274 -1.30 -29.30 2.71
N ASN A 275 -1.54 -28.08 3.18
CA ASN A 275 -0.56 -27.00 3.31
C ASN A 275 0.05 -26.61 1.95
N GLN A 276 -0.76 -26.64 0.90
CA GLN A 276 -0.39 -26.25 -0.47
C GLN A 276 -1.09 -24.99 -0.97
N PHE A 277 -2.19 -24.57 -0.33
CA PHE A 277 -2.95 -23.39 -0.75
C PHE A 277 -3.17 -22.40 0.38
N LEU A 278 -3.14 -21.11 0.07
CA LEU A 278 -3.33 -20.04 1.05
C LEU A 278 -4.76 -20.05 1.59
N MET A 279 -5.75 -20.36 0.74
CA MET A 279 -7.16 -20.38 1.10
C MET A 279 -7.61 -21.67 1.78
N GLU A 280 -6.69 -22.52 2.25
CA GLU A 280 -7.09 -23.65 3.11
C GLU A 280 -7.72 -23.12 4.42
N PRO A 281 -8.76 -23.77 4.97
CA PRO A 281 -9.44 -23.33 6.19
C PRO A 281 -8.59 -23.48 7.47
N VAL A 282 -7.33 -23.87 7.31
CA VAL A 282 -6.29 -23.95 8.33
C VAL A 282 -5.08 -23.17 7.84
N ILE A 283 -4.37 -22.53 8.77
CA ILE A 283 -3.19 -21.75 8.41
C ILE A 283 -2.12 -22.62 7.72
N ALA A 284 -1.73 -22.20 6.52
CA ALA A 284 -0.65 -22.82 5.76
C ALA A 284 0.64 -22.00 5.89
N LEU A 285 1.76 -22.67 6.19
CA LEU A 285 3.07 -22.06 6.41
C LEU A 285 4.17 -22.67 5.51
N GLY A 286 3.82 -23.58 4.60
CA GLY A 286 4.79 -24.24 3.69
C GLY A 286 5.33 -23.32 2.59
N PHE A 287 4.61 -22.25 2.29
CA PHE A 287 4.91 -21.27 1.26
C PHE A 287 4.64 -19.87 1.79
N ASP A 288 5.07 -18.86 1.03
CA ASP A 288 4.89 -17.47 1.40
C ASP A 288 3.83 -16.82 0.50
N MET A 289 2.72 -16.36 1.10
CA MET A 289 1.61 -15.66 0.43
C MET A 289 0.92 -16.47 -0.68
N GLN A 290 0.57 -15.86 -1.81
CA GLN A 290 -0.28 -16.49 -2.85
C GLN A 290 0.45 -17.62 -3.59
N THR A 291 -0.23 -18.74 -3.77
CA THR A 291 0.22 -19.84 -4.64
C THR A 291 -0.42 -19.74 -6.02
N ILE A 292 -0.16 -20.70 -6.91
CA ILE A 292 -0.77 -20.75 -8.25
C ILE A 292 -2.30 -20.69 -8.17
N ASP A 293 -2.89 -21.36 -7.19
CA ASP A 293 -4.34 -21.42 -7.09
C ASP A 293 -4.95 -20.05 -6.75
N GLU A 294 -4.35 -19.36 -5.78
CA GLU A 294 -4.70 -17.98 -5.47
C GLU A 294 -4.38 -17.02 -6.61
N ILE A 295 -3.41 -17.28 -7.48
CA ILE A 295 -3.18 -16.39 -8.62
C ILE A 295 -4.27 -16.59 -9.69
N ARG A 296 -4.69 -17.83 -9.91
CA ARG A 296 -5.75 -18.15 -10.89
C ARG A 296 -7.12 -17.62 -10.48
N GLY A 297 -7.50 -17.71 -9.22
CA GLY A 297 -8.82 -17.19 -8.81
C GLY A 297 -8.94 -15.66 -8.94
N VAL A 298 -7.83 -14.92 -8.80
CA VAL A 298 -7.87 -13.48 -8.54
C VAL A 298 -7.80 -12.82 -9.88
N GLN A 299 -6.98 -13.35 -10.78
CA GLN A 299 -6.97 -12.93 -12.16
C GLN A 299 -8.26 -13.31 -12.89
N ARG A 300 -8.96 -14.39 -12.48
CA ARG A 300 -10.31 -14.68 -13.00
C ARG A 300 -11.26 -13.50 -12.72
N ASN A 301 -11.17 -12.90 -11.54
CA ASN A 301 -12.08 -11.83 -11.13
C ASN A 301 -11.58 -10.44 -11.56
N TYR A 302 -10.29 -10.17 -11.36
CA TYR A 302 -9.68 -8.84 -11.45
C TYR A 302 -8.66 -8.68 -12.58
N GLY A 303 -8.37 -9.76 -13.34
CA GLY A 303 -7.33 -9.80 -14.36
C GLY A 303 -5.94 -9.83 -13.75
N ASP A 304 -4.93 -10.02 -14.59
CA ASP A 304 -3.54 -9.87 -14.15
C ASP A 304 -3.14 -8.40 -13.93
N ARG A 305 -1.89 -8.15 -13.58
CA ARG A 305 -1.40 -6.79 -13.27
C ARG A 305 -1.48 -5.81 -14.46
N PHE A 306 -1.74 -6.29 -15.67
CA PHE A 306 -1.93 -5.48 -16.89
C PHE A 306 -3.37 -5.52 -17.40
N ALA A 307 -4.32 -6.01 -16.58
CA ALA A 307 -5.74 -6.07 -16.89
C ALA A 307 -6.24 -4.80 -17.59
N GLY A 308 -6.95 -5.01 -18.70
CA GLY A 308 -7.39 -3.94 -19.59
C GLY A 308 -6.56 -3.83 -20.88
N ASN A 309 -5.47 -4.57 -21.04
CA ASN A 309 -4.68 -4.66 -22.26
C ASN A 309 -5.28 -5.60 -23.32
N HIS A 310 -6.54 -5.41 -23.67
CA HIS A 310 -7.34 -6.40 -24.39
C HIS A 310 -7.40 -6.21 -25.92
N ASP A 311 -6.89 -5.10 -26.43
CA ASP A 311 -6.77 -4.83 -27.85
C ASP A 311 -5.46 -4.10 -28.16
N ALA A 312 -5.14 -3.94 -29.45
CA ALA A 312 -3.91 -3.29 -29.87
C ALA A 312 -3.80 -1.83 -29.39
N ALA A 313 -4.92 -1.12 -29.22
CA ALA A 313 -4.93 0.27 -28.78
C ALA A 313 -4.61 0.39 -27.28
N SER A 314 -5.11 -0.54 -26.48
CA SER A 314 -4.91 -0.67 -25.03
C SER A 314 -3.70 -1.51 -24.63
N ALA A 315 -2.92 -1.99 -25.61
CA ALA A 315 -1.75 -2.83 -25.38
C ALA A 315 -0.81 -2.27 -24.29
N HIS A 316 -0.39 -3.11 -23.36
CA HIS A 316 0.57 -2.72 -22.33
C HIS A 316 1.94 -2.45 -22.99
N ASP A 317 2.43 -1.21 -22.88
CA ASP A 317 3.64 -0.77 -23.54
C ASP A 317 4.88 -0.98 -22.66
N PHE A 318 5.73 -1.92 -23.06
CA PHE A 318 7.03 -2.13 -22.45
C PHE A 318 8.05 -1.07 -22.89
N GLY A 319 7.71 -0.16 -23.80
CA GLY A 319 8.58 0.90 -24.27
C GLY A 319 9.73 0.39 -25.15
N ASN A 320 10.82 1.13 -25.15
CA ASN A 320 11.98 0.83 -25.99
C ASN A 320 12.90 -0.21 -25.33
N LEU A 321 13.24 -1.27 -26.06
CA LEU A 321 14.07 -2.39 -25.59
C LEU A 321 15.55 -2.24 -25.98
N THR A 322 15.92 -1.21 -26.76
CA THR A 322 17.30 -0.94 -27.19
C THR A 322 17.91 0.31 -26.55
N THR A 323 17.09 1.27 -26.13
CA THR A 323 17.51 2.59 -25.64
C THR A 323 16.73 2.95 -24.37
N PRO A 324 17.34 3.62 -23.37
CA PRO A 324 18.74 4.05 -23.28
C PRO A 324 19.73 2.92 -22.99
N VAL A 325 19.26 1.77 -22.51
CA VAL A 325 20.06 0.58 -22.24
C VAL A 325 19.31 -0.62 -22.83
N PRO A 326 19.98 -1.48 -23.63
CA PRO A 326 19.36 -2.69 -24.15
C PRO A 326 18.84 -3.59 -23.03
N ARG A 327 17.60 -4.06 -23.16
CA ARG A 327 16.98 -5.00 -22.23
C ARG A 327 15.95 -5.89 -22.91
N SER A 328 15.60 -6.98 -22.25
CA SER A 328 14.49 -7.84 -22.61
C SER A 328 13.31 -7.68 -21.64
N VAL A 329 12.24 -8.40 -21.91
CA VAL A 329 11.05 -8.45 -21.05
C VAL A 329 10.85 -9.89 -20.60
N ILE A 330 10.66 -10.10 -19.29
CA ILE A 330 10.14 -11.33 -18.71
C ILE A 330 9.04 -10.93 -17.73
N GLU A 331 7.81 -11.27 -18.06
CA GLU A 331 6.64 -11.03 -17.23
C GLU A 331 6.03 -12.37 -16.83
N ARG A 332 5.97 -12.64 -15.53
CA ARG A 332 5.49 -13.92 -15.01
C ARG A 332 4.03 -13.88 -14.61
N GLN A 333 3.39 -15.04 -14.63
CA GLN A 333 2.06 -15.28 -14.06
C GLN A 333 1.05 -14.26 -14.59
N LEU A 334 1.05 -14.02 -15.90
CA LEU A 334 0.01 -13.30 -16.62
C LEU A 334 -1.16 -14.24 -16.91
N SER A 335 -2.29 -13.71 -17.34
CA SER A 335 -3.40 -14.50 -17.88
C SER A 335 -4.14 -13.75 -18.95
N THR A 336 -4.64 -14.51 -19.93
CA THR A 336 -5.60 -13.95 -20.88
C THR A 336 -6.84 -13.53 -20.12
N ASN A 337 -7.23 -12.27 -20.25
CA ASN A 337 -8.50 -11.78 -19.74
C ASN A 337 -9.62 -12.76 -20.21
N GLY A 338 -10.37 -13.37 -19.29
CA GLY A 338 -11.01 -14.69 -19.53
C GLY A 338 -12.06 -14.82 -20.66
N VAL A 339 -12.55 -16.05 -20.88
CA VAL A 339 -13.63 -16.35 -21.84
C VAL A 339 -14.96 -15.70 -21.44
N ASN A 340 -15.40 -14.66 -22.16
CA ASN A 340 -16.47 -13.72 -21.77
C ASN A 340 -16.06 -12.77 -20.62
N GLY A 341 -14.76 -12.51 -20.46
CA GLY A 341 -14.21 -11.53 -19.53
C GLY A 341 -14.44 -10.08 -19.97
N PHE A 342 -13.77 -9.16 -19.30
CA PHE A 342 -13.76 -7.72 -19.55
C PHE A 342 -13.38 -7.47 -21.01
N GLY A 343 -14.14 -6.62 -21.71
CA GLY A 343 -13.97 -6.38 -23.15
C GLY A 343 -14.35 -7.55 -24.07
N ASN A 344 -14.78 -8.71 -23.55
CA ASN A 344 -15.04 -9.96 -24.29
C ASN A 344 -13.81 -10.58 -24.98
N THR A 345 -12.61 -10.31 -24.49
CA THR A 345 -11.36 -10.59 -25.20
C THR A 345 -10.56 -11.67 -24.49
N HIS A 346 -10.44 -12.85 -25.08
CA HIS A 346 -9.69 -14.00 -24.53
C HIS A 346 -8.20 -13.85 -24.84
N GLN A 347 -7.72 -12.61 -24.74
CA GLN A 347 -6.49 -12.15 -25.34
C GLN A 347 -5.90 -10.99 -24.57
N ASP A 348 -4.58 -10.92 -24.63
CA ASP A 348 -3.76 -9.84 -24.08
C ASP A 348 -2.88 -9.28 -25.18
N TRP A 349 -2.67 -7.97 -25.12
CA TRP A 349 -1.87 -7.22 -26.07
C TRP A 349 -0.74 -6.49 -25.36
N PHE A 350 0.44 -6.57 -25.96
CA PHE A 350 1.64 -5.91 -25.50
C PHE A 350 2.26 -5.10 -26.63
N ARG A 351 2.98 -4.05 -26.30
CA ARG A 351 3.72 -3.21 -27.24
C ARG A 351 5.18 -3.11 -26.83
N PHE A 352 6.08 -3.06 -27.80
CA PHE A 352 7.48 -2.75 -27.58
C PHE A 352 8.08 -2.06 -28.80
N THR A 353 9.19 -1.36 -28.60
CA THR A 353 9.94 -0.65 -29.66
C THR A 353 11.40 -1.11 -29.68
N ILE A 354 11.98 -1.21 -30.88
CA ILE A 354 13.42 -1.41 -31.09
C ILE A 354 13.94 -0.37 -32.09
N ASP A 355 15.08 0.26 -31.81
CA ASP A 355 15.66 1.34 -32.64
C ASP A 355 16.65 0.82 -33.69
N SER A 356 17.08 -0.43 -33.55
CA SER A 356 18.04 -1.06 -34.45
C SER A 356 17.59 -2.47 -34.77
N GLY A 357 17.78 -2.89 -36.03
CA GLY A 357 17.43 -4.23 -36.46
C GLY A 357 18.19 -5.31 -35.68
N GLN A 358 17.47 -6.27 -35.11
CA GLN A 358 18.05 -7.33 -34.26
C GLN A 358 17.14 -8.56 -34.20
N ASP A 359 17.68 -9.67 -33.73
CA ASP A 359 16.89 -10.87 -33.48
C ASP A 359 15.97 -10.66 -32.28
N VAL A 360 14.70 -11.04 -32.45
CA VAL A 360 13.71 -11.04 -31.36
C VAL A 360 13.08 -12.42 -31.24
N VAL A 361 13.09 -12.97 -30.03
CA VAL A 361 12.41 -14.23 -29.71
C VAL A 361 11.30 -13.95 -28.72
N ILE A 362 10.07 -14.29 -29.07
CA ILE A 362 8.89 -14.11 -28.24
C ILE A 362 8.40 -15.48 -27.82
N THR A 363 8.35 -15.75 -26.53
CA THR A 363 7.87 -17.01 -25.97
C THR A 363 6.73 -16.75 -25.01
N VAL A 364 5.66 -17.51 -25.16
CA VAL A 364 4.61 -17.64 -24.15
C VAL A 364 4.69 -19.05 -23.61
N ALA A 365 4.94 -19.15 -22.31
CA ALA A 365 5.05 -20.41 -21.61
C ALA A 365 3.87 -20.55 -20.63
N PRO A 366 2.88 -21.42 -20.91
CA PRO A 366 1.81 -21.69 -19.96
C PRO A 366 2.38 -22.11 -18.60
N THR A 367 1.71 -21.72 -17.51
CA THR A 367 2.08 -22.11 -16.14
C THR A 367 0.85 -22.58 -15.37
N GLY A 368 1.05 -23.43 -14.37
CA GLY A 368 -0.05 -23.88 -13.50
C GLY A 368 0.20 -25.22 -12.80
N GLY A 369 0.92 -26.12 -13.45
CA GLY A 369 1.13 -27.48 -12.93
C GLY A 369 -0.17 -28.28 -12.77
N THR A 370 -0.09 -29.36 -11.99
CA THR A 370 -1.22 -30.24 -11.68
C THR A 370 -1.36 -30.36 -10.18
N TYR A 371 -2.57 -30.16 -9.65
CA TYR A 371 -2.86 -30.20 -8.22
C TYR A 371 -4.29 -30.65 -7.95
N THR A 372 -4.52 -31.21 -6.76
CA THR A 372 -5.87 -31.56 -6.30
C THR A 372 -6.45 -30.38 -5.54
N ASN A 373 -7.62 -29.92 -5.98
CA ASN A 373 -8.35 -28.81 -5.35
C ASN A 373 -9.85 -29.13 -5.40
N GLY A 374 -10.59 -28.67 -4.39
CA GLY A 374 -12.03 -28.69 -4.35
C GLY A 374 -12.62 -27.62 -3.45
N GLN A 375 -13.92 -27.39 -3.63
CA GLN A 375 -14.70 -26.57 -2.72
C GLN A 375 -14.85 -27.27 -1.37
N GLN A 376 -14.57 -26.54 -0.28
CA GLN A 376 -14.82 -27.00 1.09
C GLN A 376 -16.32 -27.22 1.32
N THR A 377 -16.69 -28.37 1.87
CA THR A 377 -18.03 -28.59 2.44
C THR A 377 -18.01 -28.45 3.96
N GLY A 378 -16.93 -28.90 4.62
CA GLY A 378 -16.79 -28.80 6.08
C GLY A 378 -15.39 -29.20 6.57
N GLY A 379 -14.77 -28.38 7.42
CA GLY A 379 -13.42 -28.63 7.93
C GLY A 379 -12.45 -28.84 6.77
N CYS A 380 -11.69 -29.93 6.78
CA CYS A 380 -10.82 -30.29 5.64
C CYS A 380 -11.47 -31.22 4.61
N SER A 381 -12.81 -31.31 4.62
CA SER A 381 -13.59 -32.16 3.71
C SER A 381 -14.29 -31.33 2.63
N GLY A 382 -14.46 -31.92 1.45
CA GLY A 382 -15.20 -31.36 0.32
C GLY A 382 -15.08 -32.21 -0.93
N SER A 383 -15.63 -31.72 -2.04
CA SER A 383 -15.52 -32.41 -3.33
C SER A 383 -14.27 -31.94 -4.04
N THR A 384 -13.25 -32.80 -4.09
CA THR A 384 -11.96 -32.50 -4.72
C THR A 384 -11.85 -33.15 -6.09
N GLY A 385 -11.14 -32.48 -6.99
CA GLY A 385 -10.80 -32.96 -8.32
C GLY A 385 -9.34 -32.68 -8.64
N LEU A 386 -8.80 -33.44 -9.59
CA LEU A 386 -7.49 -33.15 -10.15
C LEU A 386 -7.64 -32.02 -11.17
N ILE A 387 -6.99 -30.89 -10.91
CA ILE A 387 -6.91 -29.75 -11.81
C ILE A 387 -5.55 -29.78 -12.50
N ASN A 388 -5.54 -29.77 -13.82
CA ASN A 388 -4.32 -29.56 -14.61
C ASN A 388 -4.29 -28.12 -15.12
N ALA A 389 -3.86 -27.21 -14.24
CA ALA A 389 -3.75 -25.79 -14.54
C ALA A 389 -2.66 -25.48 -15.58
N GLN A 390 -1.69 -26.38 -15.78
CA GLN A 390 -0.71 -26.27 -16.86
C GLN A 390 -1.38 -26.32 -18.25
N GLN A 391 -2.51 -27.02 -18.37
CA GLN A 391 -3.25 -27.25 -19.62
C GLN A 391 -4.69 -26.73 -19.51
N ALA A 392 -4.87 -25.59 -18.84
CA ALA A 392 -6.17 -24.94 -18.70
C ALA A 392 -6.61 -24.19 -19.96
N GLY A 393 -5.65 -23.78 -20.80
CA GLY A 393 -5.83 -23.02 -22.04
C GLY A 393 -4.95 -23.55 -23.17
N ASN A 394 -5.30 -23.21 -24.41
CA ASN A 394 -4.46 -23.43 -25.58
C ASN A 394 -4.04 -22.09 -26.16
N LEU A 395 -2.88 -21.59 -25.72
CA LEU A 395 -2.42 -20.25 -26.07
C LEU A 395 -1.75 -20.23 -27.44
N ASN A 396 -2.12 -19.28 -28.26
CA ASN A 396 -1.42 -18.88 -29.47
C ASN A 396 -0.78 -17.50 -29.28
N ILE A 397 0.23 -17.20 -30.09
CA ILE A 397 0.86 -15.88 -30.13
C ILE A 397 1.00 -15.35 -31.55
N GLU A 398 0.86 -14.03 -31.67
CA GLU A 398 1.11 -13.29 -32.91
C GLU A 398 2.01 -12.09 -32.64
N LEU A 399 2.93 -11.84 -33.57
CA LEU A 399 3.67 -10.59 -33.69
C LEU A 399 3.00 -9.79 -34.81
N CYS A 400 2.59 -8.58 -34.50
CA CYS A 400 1.86 -7.70 -35.40
C CYS A 400 2.59 -6.37 -35.59
N ASP A 401 2.15 -5.58 -36.57
CA ASP A 401 2.58 -4.20 -36.73
C ASP A 401 2.22 -3.31 -35.52
N GLU A 402 2.65 -2.04 -35.53
CA GLU A 402 2.40 -1.06 -34.46
C GLU A 402 0.91 -0.92 -34.10
N THR A 403 0.03 -1.03 -35.09
CA THR A 403 -1.42 -0.85 -34.94
C THR A 403 -2.15 -2.13 -34.57
N GLY A 404 -1.48 -3.29 -34.66
CA GLY A 404 -2.09 -4.60 -34.53
C GLY A 404 -2.96 -5.03 -35.73
N ALA A 405 -2.94 -4.27 -36.83
CA ALA A 405 -3.79 -4.53 -37.99
C ALA A 405 -3.23 -5.65 -38.88
N THR A 406 -1.91 -5.72 -39.02
CA THR A 406 -1.23 -6.74 -39.82
C THR A 406 -0.48 -7.72 -38.93
N VAL A 407 -0.82 -9.00 -39.03
CA VAL A 407 -0.04 -10.09 -38.43
C VAL A 407 1.22 -10.33 -39.27
N LEU A 408 2.38 -10.19 -38.65
CA LEU A 408 3.68 -10.40 -39.28
C LEU A 408 4.16 -11.85 -39.12
N MET A 409 3.94 -12.43 -37.93
CA MET A 409 4.28 -13.82 -37.60
C MET A 409 3.26 -14.40 -36.63
N THR A 410 3.07 -15.72 -36.70
CA THR A 410 2.18 -16.48 -35.82
C THR A 410 2.88 -17.73 -35.32
N ALA A 411 2.69 -18.07 -34.04
CA ALA A 411 2.98 -19.39 -33.50
C ALA A 411 1.70 -19.93 -32.83
N ALA A 412 1.25 -21.08 -33.33
CA ALA A 412 -0.06 -21.67 -33.05
C ALA A 412 -0.07 -23.20 -33.27
N SER A 413 1.08 -23.85 -33.07
CA SER A 413 1.30 -25.25 -33.39
C SER A 413 1.40 -26.16 -32.16
N ALA A 414 1.65 -25.56 -31.00
CA ALA A 414 1.73 -26.26 -29.72
C ALA A 414 0.32 -26.63 -29.25
N GLY A 415 0.22 -27.74 -28.52
CA GLY A 415 -1.01 -28.10 -27.83
C GLY A 415 -1.11 -27.42 -26.45
N PRO A 416 -2.23 -27.60 -25.74
CA PRO A 416 -2.42 -27.05 -24.40
C PRO A 416 -1.24 -27.32 -23.46
N GLY A 417 -0.80 -26.26 -22.77
CA GLY A 417 0.29 -26.29 -21.79
C GLY A 417 1.71 -26.41 -22.32
N ALA A 418 1.90 -26.45 -23.64
CA ALA A 418 3.21 -26.33 -24.28
C ALA A 418 3.48 -24.87 -24.69
N ASN A 419 4.76 -24.52 -24.78
CA ASN A 419 5.17 -23.17 -25.14
C ASN A 419 4.88 -22.88 -26.62
N GLU A 420 4.43 -21.66 -26.89
CA GLU A 420 4.50 -21.08 -28.23
C GLU A 420 5.73 -20.18 -28.34
N THR A 421 6.36 -20.16 -29.52
CA THR A 421 7.55 -19.33 -29.74
C THR A 421 7.61 -18.78 -31.16
N ILE A 422 7.71 -17.45 -31.27
CA ILE A 422 8.04 -16.74 -32.50
C ILE A 422 9.52 -16.44 -32.50
N ASN A 423 10.21 -16.83 -33.59
CA ASN A 423 11.58 -16.43 -33.86
C ASN A 423 11.55 -15.41 -35.00
N ALA A 424 11.83 -14.14 -34.70
CA ALA A 424 11.87 -13.04 -35.65
C ALA A 424 13.33 -12.60 -35.89
N PRO A 425 14.08 -13.30 -36.77
CA PRO A 425 15.47 -12.97 -37.05
C PRO A 425 15.58 -11.64 -37.79
N GLY A 426 16.48 -10.76 -37.35
CA GLY A 426 16.70 -9.45 -37.95
C GLY A 426 15.43 -8.58 -38.06
N LEU A 427 14.55 -8.64 -37.06
CA LEU A 427 13.37 -7.77 -36.99
C LEU A 427 13.83 -6.31 -37.10
N ALA A 428 13.27 -5.56 -38.05
CA ALA A 428 13.69 -4.20 -38.35
C ALA A 428 13.41 -3.24 -37.18
N ALA A 429 14.05 -2.08 -37.19
CA ALA A 429 13.70 -1.02 -36.25
C ALA A 429 12.23 -0.60 -36.44
N GLY A 430 11.51 -0.42 -35.33
CA GLY A 430 10.09 -0.10 -35.34
C GLY A 430 9.40 -0.43 -34.02
N THR A 431 8.12 -0.08 -33.97
CA THR A 431 7.21 -0.42 -32.88
C THR A 431 6.32 -1.58 -33.33
N TYR A 432 6.15 -2.56 -32.44
CA TYR A 432 5.42 -3.79 -32.71
C TYR A 432 4.43 -4.07 -31.60
N THR A 433 3.40 -4.85 -31.93
CA THR A 433 2.47 -5.39 -30.93
C THR A 433 2.57 -6.91 -30.89
N VAL A 434 2.35 -7.48 -29.70
CA VAL A 434 2.27 -8.93 -29.46
C VAL A 434 0.88 -9.24 -28.94
N ARG A 435 0.18 -10.15 -29.61
CA ARG A 435 -1.11 -10.67 -29.17
C ARG A 435 -0.94 -12.08 -28.64
N VAL A 436 -1.31 -12.31 -27.39
CA VAL A 436 -1.43 -13.63 -26.78
C VAL A 436 -2.92 -13.94 -26.65
N PHE A 437 -3.39 -15.10 -27.10
CA PHE A 437 -4.81 -15.41 -27.07
C PHE A 437 -5.07 -16.90 -26.92
N ASP A 438 -6.13 -17.25 -26.18
CA ASP A 438 -6.54 -18.62 -25.99
C ASP A 438 -7.50 -19.05 -27.10
N VAL A 439 -7.16 -20.11 -27.84
CA VAL A 439 -8.01 -20.64 -28.93
C VAL A 439 -8.91 -21.79 -28.51
N GLY A 440 -8.68 -22.38 -27.33
CA GLY A 440 -9.41 -23.56 -26.86
C GLY A 440 -9.46 -24.74 -27.85
N PRO A 441 -10.44 -25.66 -27.70
CA PRO A 441 -11.33 -25.77 -26.55
C PRO A 441 -10.59 -26.18 -25.28
N ASN A 442 -10.96 -25.58 -24.16
CA ASN A 442 -10.32 -25.83 -22.87
C ASN A 442 -11.01 -26.99 -22.13
N PRO A 443 -10.29 -27.87 -21.42
CA PRO A 443 -10.93 -28.90 -20.60
C PRO A 443 -11.77 -28.25 -19.50
N ALA A 444 -13.08 -28.49 -19.47
CA ALA A 444 -14.00 -27.86 -18.52
C ALA A 444 -13.56 -28.01 -17.04
N ALA A 445 -12.97 -29.15 -16.68
CA ALA A 445 -12.43 -29.40 -15.34
C ALA A 445 -11.27 -28.46 -14.94
N ASN A 446 -10.66 -27.76 -15.88
CA ASN A 446 -9.53 -26.85 -15.67
C ASN A 446 -9.90 -25.37 -15.87
N GLN A 447 -11.13 -25.05 -16.30
CA GLN A 447 -11.54 -23.74 -16.88
C GLN A 447 -11.75 -22.59 -15.87
N ILE A 448 -10.80 -22.35 -14.97
CA ILE A 448 -10.77 -21.07 -14.21
C ILE A 448 -10.10 -20.00 -15.05
N LEU A 449 -8.84 -20.24 -15.43
CA LEU A 449 -8.08 -19.51 -16.44
C LEU A 449 -6.75 -20.22 -16.72
N GLN A 450 -6.09 -19.85 -17.81
CA GLN A 450 -4.70 -20.24 -18.11
C GLN A 450 -3.73 -19.12 -17.70
N LEU A 451 -2.77 -19.44 -16.84
CA LEU A 451 -1.64 -18.56 -16.56
C LEU A 451 -0.54 -18.77 -17.59
N TYR A 452 0.29 -17.75 -17.83
CA TYR A 452 1.48 -17.88 -18.62
C TYR A 452 2.59 -16.90 -18.21
N ASP A 453 3.82 -17.23 -18.56
CA ASP A 453 4.95 -16.32 -18.52
C ASP A 453 5.23 -15.82 -19.96
N LEU A 454 5.32 -14.51 -20.13
CA LEU A 454 5.72 -13.87 -21.38
C LEU A 454 7.22 -13.54 -21.34
N THR A 455 7.94 -13.92 -22.39
CA THR A 455 9.31 -13.48 -22.63
C THR A 455 9.39 -12.81 -24.00
N ILE A 456 9.89 -11.56 -24.05
CA ILE A 456 10.31 -10.89 -25.28
C ILE A 456 11.82 -10.68 -25.16
N ARG A 457 12.59 -11.57 -25.79
CA ARG A 457 14.05 -11.55 -25.79
C ARG A 457 14.53 -10.73 -26.98
N ALA A 458 15.08 -9.54 -26.72
CA ALA A 458 15.67 -8.66 -27.74
C ALA A 458 17.20 -8.86 -27.77
N GLY A 459 17.70 -9.47 -28.84
CA GLY A 459 19.10 -9.85 -28.96
C GLY A 459 19.56 -10.73 -27.78
N THR A 460 20.70 -10.38 -27.18
CA THR A 460 21.25 -11.07 -26.01
C THR A 460 21.01 -10.33 -24.70
N ALA A 461 20.18 -9.29 -24.69
CA ALA A 461 19.95 -8.46 -23.52
C ALA A 461 19.15 -9.23 -22.44
N THR A 462 19.42 -8.94 -21.17
CA THR A 462 18.69 -9.52 -20.04
C THR A 462 17.44 -8.73 -19.70
N ALA A 463 16.45 -9.37 -19.09
CA ALA A 463 15.31 -8.69 -18.50
C ALA A 463 15.69 -8.14 -17.12
N PRO A 464 15.29 -6.90 -16.79
CA PRO A 464 15.54 -6.32 -15.46
C PRO A 464 14.72 -7.07 -14.39
N PRO A 465 15.09 -6.98 -13.10
CA PRO A 465 14.34 -7.63 -12.03
C PRO A 465 12.97 -6.99 -11.81
N ALA A 466 12.13 -7.61 -10.98
CA ALA A 466 10.79 -7.13 -10.63
C ALA A 466 10.79 -6.57 -9.19
N PRO A 467 10.94 -5.24 -8.98
CA PRO A 467 10.87 -4.61 -7.68
C PRO A 467 9.44 -4.56 -7.14
N CYS A 468 9.32 -4.61 -5.81
CA CYS A 468 8.07 -4.33 -5.10
C CYS A 468 8.38 -3.49 -3.86
N ALA A 469 8.04 -2.21 -3.91
CA ALA A 469 8.17 -1.27 -2.79
C ALA A 469 7.01 -1.39 -1.78
N GLY A 470 5.94 -2.10 -2.15
CA GLY A 470 4.76 -2.38 -1.31
C GLY A 470 3.51 -1.65 -1.77
N LEU A 471 2.77 -1.08 -0.81
CA LEU A 471 1.54 -0.32 -1.04
C LEU A 471 1.73 1.16 -0.72
N ASN A 472 0.90 2.00 -1.36
CA ASN A 472 0.70 3.37 -0.89
C ASN A 472 0.18 3.31 0.55
N LYS A 473 0.78 4.13 1.42
CA LYS A 473 0.62 3.99 2.86
C LYS A 473 0.62 5.30 3.62
N ARG A 474 0.17 5.23 4.87
CA ARG A 474 0.11 6.36 5.80
C ARG A 474 0.96 6.08 7.03
N VAL A 475 1.64 7.12 7.52
CA VAL A 475 2.42 7.06 8.76
C VAL A 475 2.31 8.37 9.55
N ALA A 476 2.29 8.27 10.87
CA ALA A 476 2.31 9.44 11.73
C ALA A 476 3.70 10.08 11.72
N ALA A 477 3.75 11.42 11.70
CA ALA A 477 4.99 12.17 11.82
C ALA A 477 5.72 11.80 13.13
N ASN A 478 7.05 11.83 13.09
CA ASN A 478 7.95 11.48 14.20
C ASN A 478 7.78 10.04 14.73
N THR A 479 7.28 9.13 13.89
CA THR A 479 7.29 7.68 14.13
C THR A 479 8.09 6.96 13.06
N ASN A 480 8.57 5.75 13.37
CA ASN A 480 9.34 4.98 12.40
C ASN A 480 8.43 4.45 11.31
N CYS A 481 8.64 4.88 10.06
CA CYS A 481 8.05 4.30 8.86
C CYS A 481 8.98 3.19 8.35
N PHE A 482 8.46 1.98 8.18
CA PHE A 482 9.22 0.80 7.77
C PHE A 482 8.95 0.45 6.32
N PHE A 483 9.96 -0.04 5.61
CA PHE A 483 9.84 -0.52 4.23
C PHE A 483 10.35 -1.96 4.16
N MET A 484 9.78 -2.79 3.28
CA MET A 484 10.23 -4.16 3.04
C MET A 484 10.25 -4.42 1.54
N GLY A 485 11.43 -4.29 0.93
CA GLY A 485 11.62 -4.54 -0.50
C GLY A 485 11.88 -6.00 -0.83
N ASP A 486 12.37 -6.79 0.13
CA ASP A 486 12.89 -8.15 -0.08
C ASP A 486 11.83 -9.26 -0.01
N VAL A 487 10.62 -8.96 0.46
CA VAL A 487 9.55 -9.95 0.60
C VAL A 487 8.96 -10.34 -0.77
N LEU A 488 8.72 -9.35 -1.63
CA LEU A 488 7.99 -9.53 -2.90
C LEU A 488 8.82 -9.24 -4.15
N SER A 489 9.99 -8.61 -4.01
CA SER A 489 10.92 -8.38 -5.13
C SER A 489 11.57 -9.68 -5.60
N ARG A 490 11.76 -9.85 -6.91
CA ARG A 490 12.36 -11.07 -7.48
C ARG A 490 13.29 -10.79 -8.66
N PRO A 491 14.36 -11.58 -8.85
CA PRO A 491 15.11 -11.56 -10.09
C PRO A 491 14.24 -12.13 -11.21
N ASN A 492 14.41 -11.60 -12.43
CA ASN A 492 13.65 -12.10 -13.58
C ASN A 492 14.39 -13.17 -14.38
N GLU A 493 15.71 -13.09 -14.50
CA GLU A 493 16.50 -14.11 -15.17
C GLU A 493 16.74 -15.34 -14.26
N THR A 494 16.74 -16.53 -14.83
CA THR A 494 16.91 -17.80 -14.09
C THR A 494 18.26 -17.89 -13.35
N ASN A 495 19.29 -17.23 -13.87
CA ASN A 495 20.64 -17.17 -13.28
C ASN A 495 20.93 -15.85 -12.54
N ALA A 496 19.95 -14.96 -12.41
CA ALA A 496 20.08 -13.75 -11.59
C ALA A 496 19.73 -14.03 -10.13
N THR A 497 20.43 -13.35 -9.22
CA THR A 497 20.17 -13.39 -7.78
C THR A 497 20.03 -11.99 -7.22
N LEU A 498 19.37 -11.88 -6.06
CA LEU A 498 19.28 -10.66 -5.27
C LEU A 498 20.03 -10.86 -3.95
N SER A 499 20.66 -9.80 -3.46
CA SER A 499 21.32 -9.75 -2.16
C SER A 499 20.97 -8.44 -1.47
N ASN A 500 21.46 -8.18 -0.25
CA ASN A 500 21.24 -6.88 0.39
C ASN A 500 21.71 -5.70 -0.48
N ALA A 501 22.80 -5.90 -1.26
CA ALA A 501 23.33 -4.90 -2.18
C ALA A 501 22.43 -4.60 -3.40
N SER A 502 21.34 -5.35 -3.56
CA SER A 502 20.38 -5.13 -4.64
C SER A 502 19.41 -3.99 -4.36
N TYR A 503 19.26 -3.55 -3.11
CA TYR A 503 18.16 -2.69 -2.67
C TYR A 503 18.67 -1.29 -2.29
N ASP A 504 18.38 -0.32 -3.15
CA ASP A 504 18.64 1.09 -2.89
C ASP A 504 17.31 1.85 -2.85
N TRP A 505 17.18 2.80 -1.92
CA TRP A 505 15.97 3.59 -1.75
C TRP A 505 16.23 5.09 -1.83
N ASP A 506 15.35 5.78 -2.56
CA ASP A 506 15.07 7.21 -2.38
C ASP A 506 13.87 7.30 -1.44
N LEU A 507 14.13 7.61 -0.17
CA LEU A 507 13.09 7.67 0.86
C LEU A 507 12.47 9.07 1.00
N ILE A 508 12.89 10.06 0.20
CA ILE A 508 12.40 11.44 0.32
C ILE A 508 11.79 11.99 -0.95
N GLY A 509 11.94 11.27 -2.05
CA GLY A 509 11.38 11.62 -3.34
C GLY A 509 12.11 12.78 -4.01
N ASP A 510 13.42 12.92 -3.77
CA ASP A 510 14.24 13.96 -4.40
C ASP A 510 15.02 13.46 -5.63
N GLY A 511 14.88 12.17 -5.97
CA GLY A 511 15.56 11.50 -7.07
C GLY A 511 16.96 11.00 -6.71
N VAL A 512 17.43 11.21 -5.48
CA VAL A 512 18.72 10.73 -4.99
C VAL A 512 18.50 9.52 -4.10
N PHE A 513 19.14 8.39 -4.44
CA PHE A 513 19.10 7.17 -3.64
C PHE A 513 20.10 7.26 -2.49
N GLU A 514 19.65 7.73 -1.32
CA GLU A 514 20.52 7.94 -0.16
C GLU A 514 20.64 6.71 0.76
N THR A 515 19.69 5.77 0.66
CA THR A 515 19.68 4.56 1.47
C THR A 515 20.12 3.36 0.64
N LEU A 516 21.39 3.00 0.74
CA LEU A 516 22.00 1.98 -0.11
C LEU A 516 22.10 0.60 0.55
N ASN A 517 22.03 -0.45 -0.26
CA ASN A 517 22.26 -1.85 0.14
C ASN A 517 21.39 -2.33 1.32
N ASN A 518 20.15 -1.84 1.41
CA ASN A 518 19.25 -2.13 2.53
C ASN A 518 17.90 -2.65 2.04
N PRO A 519 17.59 -3.94 2.23
CA PRO A 519 16.31 -4.51 1.80
C PRO A 519 15.11 -4.01 2.61
N ALA A 520 15.31 -3.62 3.87
CA ALA A 520 14.22 -3.27 4.78
C ALA A 520 14.57 -2.06 5.66
N PRO A 521 14.72 -0.85 5.08
CA PRO A 521 15.06 0.35 5.82
C PRO A 521 13.88 0.90 6.64
N SER A 522 14.16 1.87 7.49
CA SER A 522 13.14 2.70 8.13
C SER A 522 13.57 4.15 8.22
N ARG A 523 12.59 5.06 8.27
CA ARG A 523 12.79 6.52 8.35
C ARG A 523 11.69 7.18 9.17
N GLN A 524 12.02 8.28 9.84
CA GLN A 524 11.02 9.18 10.43
C GLN A 524 10.81 10.40 9.52
N TYR A 525 9.55 10.74 9.29
CA TYR A 525 9.15 11.97 8.61
C TYR A 525 8.64 12.97 9.64
N ILE A 526 8.99 14.24 9.49
CA ILE A 526 8.68 15.27 10.49
C ILE A 526 7.50 16.15 10.04
N SER A 527 7.28 16.24 8.73
CA SER A 527 6.30 17.14 8.12
C SER A 527 5.18 16.36 7.44
N ASN A 528 3.96 16.87 7.54
CA ASN A 528 2.82 16.39 6.76
C ASN A 528 3.09 16.53 5.27
N GLY A 529 2.47 15.64 4.50
CA GLY A 529 2.46 15.67 3.05
C GLY A 529 2.76 14.30 2.45
N VAL A 530 2.89 14.29 1.13
CA VAL A 530 3.14 13.06 0.36
C VAL A 530 4.62 13.00 -0.02
N TYR A 531 5.24 11.85 0.24
CA TYR A 531 6.61 11.54 -0.11
C TYR A 531 6.60 10.37 -1.09
N PRO A 532 6.99 10.57 -2.36
CA PRO A 532 7.13 9.46 -3.31
C PRO A 532 8.42 8.70 -2.97
N VAL A 533 8.27 7.50 -2.44
CA VAL A 533 9.38 6.63 -2.06
C VAL A 533 9.65 5.64 -3.17
N THR A 534 10.89 5.61 -3.66
CA THR A 534 11.29 4.76 -4.79
C THR A 534 12.28 3.70 -4.35
N LEU A 535 11.97 2.43 -4.62
CA LEU A 535 12.93 1.33 -4.57
C LEU A 535 13.59 1.20 -5.94
N ARG A 536 14.92 1.24 -5.98
CA ARG A 536 15.73 0.77 -7.11
C ARG A 536 16.27 -0.61 -6.78
N LEU A 537 15.92 -1.57 -7.62
CA LEU A 537 16.39 -2.94 -7.49
C LEU A 537 17.40 -3.27 -8.58
N THR A 538 18.58 -3.76 -8.18
CA THR A 538 19.65 -4.20 -9.10
C THR A 538 19.96 -5.67 -8.89
N ASP A 539 19.84 -6.49 -9.92
CA ASP A 539 20.18 -7.92 -9.83
C ASP A 539 21.66 -8.22 -10.09
N SER A 540 22.07 -9.47 -9.86
CA SER A 540 23.45 -9.91 -10.06
C SER A 540 23.95 -9.88 -11.52
N LEU A 541 23.07 -9.64 -12.50
CA LEU A 541 23.42 -9.46 -13.90
C LEU A 541 23.48 -7.98 -14.30
N GLY A 542 23.24 -7.07 -13.35
CA GLY A 542 23.26 -5.63 -13.57
C GLY A 542 21.94 -5.07 -14.11
N GLY A 543 20.87 -5.88 -14.17
CA GLY A 543 19.54 -5.40 -14.54
C GLY A 543 18.99 -4.48 -13.45
N VAL A 544 18.44 -3.33 -13.85
CA VAL A 544 17.90 -2.32 -12.93
C VAL A 544 16.42 -2.08 -13.22
N ALA A 545 15.61 -2.02 -12.18
CA ALA A 545 14.20 -1.62 -12.24
C ALA A 545 13.80 -0.81 -11.00
N TYR A 546 12.65 -0.14 -11.10
CA TYR A 546 12.15 0.76 -10.07
C TYR A 546 10.69 0.44 -9.71
N ASP A 547 10.32 0.61 -8.45
CA ASP A 547 8.93 0.67 -7.99
C ASP A 547 8.76 1.85 -7.03
N THR A 548 7.64 2.56 -7.12
CA THR A 548 7.37 3.77 -6.34
C THR A 548 6.05 3.65 -5.60
N ILE A 549 6.07 3.98 -4.31
CA ILE A 549 4.88 4.13 -3.48
C ILE A 549 4.79 5.53 -2.90
N ASN A 550 3.57 5.99 -2.64
CA ASN A 550 3.33 7.22 -1.91
C ASN A 550 3.24 6.94 -0.41
N VAL A 551 4.04 7.66 0.38
CA VAL A 551 3.93 7.72 1.83
C VAL A 551 3.28 9.04 2.22
N VAL A 552 2.05 8.95 2.74
CA VAL A 552 1.30 10.11 3.25
C VAL A 552 1.57 10.26 4.74
N VAL A 553 2.26 11.34 5.10
CA VAL A 553 2.63 11.65 6.49
C VAL A 553 1.58 12.58 7.09
N PHE A 554 1.14 12.28 8.31
CA PHE A 554 0.13 13.06 9.03
C PHE A 554 0.50 13.30 10.50
N GLY A 555 -0.16 14.25 11.16
CA GLY A 555 0.07 14.53 12.58
C GLY A 555 1.37 15.27 12.90
N GLY A 556 2.01 15.86 11.89
CA GLY A 556 3.11 16.79 12.04
C GLY A 556 2.68 18.04 12.81
N VAL A 557 3.63 18.62 13.55
CA VAL A 557 3.41 19.84 14.34
C VAL A 557 4.19 20.98 13.69
N THR A 558 3.48 22.04 13.32
CA THR A 558 4.09 23.26 12.77
C THR A 558 4.89 23.96 13.85
N THR A 559 6.18 24.15 13.58
CA THR A 559 7.07 24.95 14.44
C THR A 559 7.94 25.85 13.57
N LEU A 560 8.43 26.93 14.17
CA LEU A 560 9.39 27.85 13.56
C LEU A 560 10.58 27.99 14.50
N THR A 561 11.78 27.86 13.96
CA THR A 561 13.03 27.89 14.74
C THR A 561 13.86 29.13 14.43
N SER A 562 13.89 29.60 13.18
CA SER A 562 14.61 30.83 12.81
C SER A 562 14.18 31.41 11.47
N VAL A 563 14.51 32.69 11.26
CA VAL A 563 14.49 33.36 9.96
C VAL A 563 15.90 33.88 9.69
N VAL A 564 16.45 33.61 8.51
CA VAL A 564 17.84 33.99 8.17
C VAL A 564 17.89 34.64 6.78
N PRO A 565 18.44 35.86 6.63
CA PRO A 565 18.87 36.76 7.70
C PRO A 565 17.67 37.25 8.54
N SER A 566 17.92 37.54 9.82
CA SER A 566 16.90 37.98 10.77
C SER A 566 16.79 39.51 10.87
N LEU A 567 17.30 40.25 9.89
CA LEU A 567 17.23 41.70 9.86
C LEU A 567 17.26 42.25 8.43
N GLY A 568 16.73 43.45 8.28
CA GLY A 568 16.78 44.26 7.06
C GLY A 568 16.71 45.74 7.40
N ARG A 569 17.27 46.60 6.56
CA ARG A 569 17.13 48.05 6.69
C ARG A 569 15.93 48.55 5.89
N GLN A 570 15.41 49.70 6.29
CA GLN A 570 14.47 50.48 5.48
C GLN A 570 14.97 50.64 4.05
N GLY A 571 14.09 50.40 3.07
CA GLY A 571 14.39 50.42 1.64
C GLY A 571 15.00 49.14 1.09
N GLU A 572 15.31 48.13 1.92
CA GLU A 572 15.88 46.86 1.45
C GLU A 572 14.80 45.83 1.11
N ILE A 573 15.07 45.04 0.07
CA ILE A 573 14.43 43.75 -0.17
C ILE A 573 15.38 42.67 0.30
N VAL A 574 14.98 41.92 1.32
CA VAL A 574 15.84 40.94 2.00
C VAL A 574 15.33 39.52 1.72
N PRO A 575 16.02 38.73 0.90
CA PRO A 575 15.70 37.31 0.72
C PRO A 575 15.92 36.56 2.04
N ILE A 576 14.91 35.82 2.50
CA ILE A 576 14.95 35.10 3.77
C ILE A 576 14.75 33.59 3.59
N VAL A 577 15.31 32.84 4.53
CA VAL A 577 15.06 31.41 4.73
C VAL A 577 14.34 31.24 6.06
N ILE A 578 13.17 30.63 6.02
CA ILE A 578 12.37 30.31 7.21
C ILE A 578 12.66 28.85 7.58
N ASN A 579 13.17 28.61 8.79
CA ASN A 579 13.46 27.27 9.30
C ASN A 579 12.42 26.85 10.32
N GLY A 580 12.08 25.56 10.34
CA GLY A 580 11.09 25.01 11.24
C GLY A 580 10.77 23.54 10.96
N THR A 581 9.57 23.12 11.30
CA THR A 581 9.03 21.78 11.00
C THR A 581 7.63 21.89 10.45
N ASN A 582 7.20 20.88 9.68
CA ASN A 582 5.86 20.81 9.10
C ASN A 582 5.57 21.97 8.13
N LEU A 583 6.58 22.37 7.36
CA LEU A 583 6.51 23.49 6.42
C LEU A 583 6.33 23.05 4.95
N LYS A 584 6.18 21.75 4.67
CA LYS A 584 6.15 21.20 3.30
C LYS A 584 5.04 21.81 2.44
N ASN A 585 3.91 22.16 3.04
CA ASN A 585 2.77 22.77 2.35
C ASN A 585 2.69 24.30 2.52
N VAL A 586 3.79 24.96 2.94
CA VAL A 586 3.89 26.42 2.98
C VAL A 586 4.28 26.93 1.59
N THR A 587 3.35 26.83 0.65
CA THR A 587 3.58 27.11 -0.79
C THR A 587 2.97 28.42 -1.28
N SER A 588 2.28 29.16 -0.41
CA SER A 588 1.61 30.43 -0.72
C SER A 588 1.99 31.49 0.30
N LEU A 589 2.17 32.74 -0.15
CA LEU A 589 2.40 33.88 0.75
C LEU A 589 1.24 34.09 1.73
N SER A 590 0.03 33.66 1.39
CA SER A 590 -1.12 33.69 2.30
C SER A 590 -0.95 32.82 3.54
N HIS A 591 -0.01 31.89 3.54
CA HIS A 591 0.34 31.09 4.71
C HIS A 591 1.31 31.81 5.66
N LEU A 592 1.87 32.94 5.25
CA LEU A 592 2.88 33.69 5.98
C LEU A 592 2.33 35.04 6.40
N THR A 593 2.67 35.49 7.60
CA THR A 593 2.35 36.84 8.05
C THR A 593 3.50 37.40 8.87
N LEU A 594 4.00 38.56 8.48
CA LEU A 594 4.96 39.32 9.27
C LEU A 594 4.20 40.43 10.02
N SER A 595 4.45 40.59 11.31
CA SER A 595 3.72 41.56 12.14
C SER A 595 4.13 43.00 11.83
N GLY A 596 3.21 43.96 12.03
CA GLY A 596 3.50 45.39 12.00
C GLY A 596 3.47 46.01 10.60
N PRO A 597 3.21 47.33 10.47
CA PRO A 597 3.18 48.02 9.18
C PRO A 597 4.60 48.24 8.63
N GLY A 598 4.67 48.59 7.34
CA GLY A 598 5.91 48.94 6.62
C GLY A 598 6.76 47.73 6.21
N VAL A 599 6.23 46.51 6.33
CA VAL A 599 6.94 45.30 5.93
C VAL A 599 6.00 44.37 5.17
N THR A 600 6.45 43.93 4.00
CA THR A 600 5.66 43.08 3.11
C THR A 600 6.46 41.83 2.77
N LEU A 601 5.80 40.67 2.78
CA LEU A 601 6.40 39.43 2.26
C LEU A 601 6.09 39.32 0.77
N ILE A 602 7.13 39.14 -0.04
CA ILE A 602 7.03 38.99 -1.49
C ILE A 602 7.72 37.70 -1.95
N GLY A 603 7.46 37.31 -3.19
CA GLY A 603 8.05 36.11 -3.81
C GLY A 603 7.12 34.91 -3.83
N THR A 604 7.68 33.71 -3.94
CA THR A 604 6.93 32.45 -3.99
C THR A 604 7.57 31.50 -3.00
N PRO A 605 6.89 31.15 -1.89
CA PRO A 605 7.38 30.18 -0.93
C PRO A 605 7.72 28.84 -1.59
N THR A 606 8.97 28.40 -1.44
CA THR A 606 9.47 27.11 -1.94
C THR A 606 9.97 26.27 -0.77
N PRO A 607 9.11 25.42 -0.18
CA PRO A 607 9.51 24.46 0.84
C PRO A 607 10.52 23.45 0.30
N ASN A 608 11.48 23.03 1.12
CA ASN A 608 12.31 21.88 0.79
C ASN A 608 11.53 20.56 0.90
N VAL A 609 12.09 19.48 0.35
CA VAL A 609 11.41 18.17 0.28
C VAL A 609 10.97 17.62 1.65
N LEU A 610 11.71 17.96 2.71
CA LEU A 610 11.42 17.54 4.09
C LEU A 610 10.46 18.47 4.84
N GLY A 611 10.13 19.63 4.30
CA GLY A 611 9.31 20.64 4.99
C GLY A 611 9.98 21.22 6.23
N THR A 612 11.31 21.31 6.25
CA THR A 612 12.09 21.91 7.36
C THR A 612 12.54 23.34 7.06
N GLN A 613 12.46 23.75 5.79
CA GLN A 613 12.86 25.07 5.33
C GLN A 613 11.91 25.58 4.25
N VAL A 614 11.70 26.89 4.21
CA VAL A 614 11.01 27.60 3.13
C VAL A 614 11.93 28.70 2.61
N THR A 615 12.20 28.68 1.31
CA THR A 615 12.97 29.69 0.58
C THR A 615 12.05 30.42 -0.42
N GLY A 616 12.60 31.27 -1.28
CA GLY A 616 11.83 31.97 -2.33
C GLY A 616 10.98 33.13 -1.83
N VAL A 617 11.09 33.47 -0.54
CA VAL A 617 10.41 34.59 0.12
C VAL A 617 11.42 35.70 0.41
N SER A 618 11.02 36.94 0.20
CA SER A 618 11.78 38.12 0.64
C SER A 618 10.92 39.02 1.52
N VAL A 619 11.55 39.73 2.45
CA VAL A 619 10.94 40.84 3.19
C VAL A 619 11.27 42.13 2.44
N GLU A 620 10.26 42.77 1.89
CA GLU A 620 10.34 44.16 1.44
C GLU A 620 10.09 45.07 2.65
N VAL A 621 11.08 45.91 2.96
CA VAL A 621 11.03 46.84 4.10
C VAL A 621 10.83 48.24 3.56
N ASP A 622 9.65 48.81 3.79
CA ASP A 622 9.32 50.17 3.36
C ASP A 622 10.23 51.19 4.05
N CYS A 623 10.44 52.34 3.43
CA CYS A 623 11.33 53.37 3.96
C CYS A 623 10.81 54.03 5.24
N ASP A 624 9.49 54.04 5.43
CA ASP A 624 8.83 54.53 6.64
C ASP A 624 8.58 53.42 7.70
N ALA A 625 9.05 52.20 7.45
CA ALA A 625 8.87 51.07 8.35
C ALA A 625 9.49 51.36 9.72
N LEU A 626 8.70 51.29 10.80
CA LEU A 626 9.20 51.55 12.15
C LEU A 626 10.36 50.61 12.51
N PRO A 627 11.53 51.11 12.96
CA PRO A 627 12.67 50.30 13.39
C PRO A 627 12.37 49.53 14.69
N THR A 628 11.75 48.37 14.55
CA THR A 628 11.43 47.47 15.65
C THR A 628 11.42 46.02 15.18
N ILE A 629 11.32 45.10 16.12
CA ILE A 629 11.33 43.67 15.85
C ILE A 629 9.92 43.21 15.45
N ARG A 630 9.85 42.34 14.44
CA ARG A 630 8.63 41.71 13.92
C ARG A 630 8.61 40.22 14.27
N SER A 631 7.42 39.70 14.49
CA SER A 631 7.15 38.27 14.60
C SER A 631 6.69 37.72 13.24
N LEU A 632 7.07 36.49 12.94
CA LEU A 632 6.61 35.77 11.75
C LEU A 632 5.64 34.66 12.18
N THR A 633 4.48 34.60 11.55
CA THR A 633 3.49 33.54 11.74
C THR A 633 3.37 32.72 10.45
N VAL A 634 3.37 31.40 10.60
CA VAL A 634 2.94 30.44 9.58
C VAL A 634 1.57 29.91 9.99
N SER A 635 0.60 29.91 9.08
CA SER A 635 -0.74 29.35 9.30
C SER A 635 -1.32 28.74 8.02
N ASN A 636 -1.62 27.44 8.05
CA ASN A 636 -2.31 26.71 6.99
C ASN A 636 -3.09 25.52 7.58
N GLN A 637 -3.54 24.58 6.72
CA GLN A 637 -4.24 23.37 7.16
C GLN A 637 -3.40 22.44 8.05
N ASP A 638 -2.06 22.53 7.99
CA ASP A 638 -1.17 21.71 8.80
C ASP A 638 -0.95 22.25 10.22
N GLY A 639 -1.36 23.49 10.48
CA GLY A 639 -1.28 24.11 11.79
C GLY A 639 -0.85 25.57 11.75
N THR A 640 -0.65 26.13 12.94
CA THR A 640 -0.20 27.53 13.11
C THR A 640 0.97 27.59 14.08
N ALA A 641 2.00 28.35 13.73
CA ALA A 641 3.16 28.63 14.58
C ALA A 641 3.58 30.09 14.44
N THR A 642 4.03 30.71 15.54
CA THR A 642 4.58 32.07 15.53
C THR A 642 5.99 32.06 16.09
N LEU A 643 6.94 32.54 15.30
CA LEU A 643 8.28 32.87 15.74
C LEU A 643 8.27 34.32 16.23
N TYR A 644 8.33 34.47 17.55
CA TYR A 644 8.52 35.79 18.16
C TYR A 644 9.93 36.27 17.86
N PHE A 645 10.04 37.59 17.64
CA PHE A 645 11.32 38.24 17.38
C PHE A 645 12.05 37.75 16.11
N ALA A 646 11.28 37.35 15.09
CA ALA A 646 11.78 36.73 13.86
C ALA A 646 12.65 37.66 12.99
N PHE A 647 12.28 38.94 12.88
CA PHE A 647 12.93 39.86 11.95
C PHE A 647 13.06 41.28 12.51
N SER A 648 14.26 41.84 12.56
CA SER A 648 14.52 43.21 13.04
C SER A 648 14.57 44.18 11.87
N VAL A 649 13.66 45.17 11.86
CA VAL A 649 13.79 46.34 10.98
C VAL A 649 14.83 47.28 11.58
N ARG A 650 15.81 47.68 10.78
CA ARG A 650 16.81 48.68 11.15
C ARG A 650 16.61 49.96 10.33
N PRO A 651 17.02 51.13 10.85
CA PRO A 651 17.02 52.34 10.06
C PRO A 651 17.88 52.18 8.79
N ALA A 652 17.48 52.89 7.73
CA ALA A 652 18.30 53.06 6.54
C ALA A 652 19.71 53.55 6.91
N LEU A 653 20.72 53.19 6.11
CA LEU A 653 22.02 53.84 6.25
C LEU A 653 21.86 55.34 5.95
N PRO A 654 22.65 56.22 6.60
CA PRO A 654 22.65 57.63 6.21
C PRO A 654 23.14 57.76 4.76
N THR A 655 22.26 58.21 3.87
CA THR A 655 22.59 58.54 2.49
C THR A 655 22.71 60.07 2.38
N PRO A 656 23.88 60.62 2.02
CA PRO A 656 24.00 62.04 1.72
C PRO A 656 23.00 62.43 0.63
N GLY A 657 22.29 63.53 0.83
CA GLY A 657 21.26 64.02 -0.09
C GLY A 657 19.83 63.49 0.15
N ASP A 658 19.62 62.38 0.86
CA ASP A 658 18.27 61.90 1.23
C ASP A 658 17.79 62.66 2.48
N LEU A 659 17.08 63.75 2.26
CA LEU A 659 16.67 64.74 3.25
C LEU A 659 15.23 64.56 3.71
N ASN A 660 14.43 63.78 2.98
CA ASN A 660 13.07 63.45 3.39
C ASN A 660 12.96 62.04 4.03
N CYS A 661 14.04 61.25 4.02
CA CYS A 661 14.13 59.88 4.55
C CYS A 661 13.24 58.85 3.85
N ASP A 662 12.95 59.05 2.56
CA ASP A 662 12.23 58.07 1.73
C ASP A 662 13.16 57.05 1.04
N CYS A 663 14.44 57.02 1.44
CA CYS A 663 15.53 56.21 0.89
C CYS A 663 15.92 56.51 -0.56
N MET A 664 15.39 57.56 -1.17
CA MET A 664 15.80 58.03 -2.49
C MET A 664 16.52 59.38 -2.35
N VAL A 665 17.29 59.73 -3.38
CA VAL A 665 17.82 61.09 -3.54
C VAL A 665 17.24 61.60 -4.84
N ASP A 666 16.17 62.38 -4.77
CA ASP A 666 15.43 62.86 -5.93
C ASP A 666 14.87 64.28 -5.74
N GLU A 667 14.04 64.74 -6.68
CA GLU A 667 13.49 66.10 -6.63
C GLU A 667 12.66 66.38 -5.35
N ASN A 668 12.15 65.35 -4.68
CA ASN A 668 11.41 65.47 -3.43
C ASN A 668 12.33 65.83 -2.25
N ASP A 669 13.64 65.62 -2.37
CA ASP A 669 14.62 66.06 -1.39
C ASP A 669 14.95 67.54 -1.51
N VAL A 670 14.66 68.19 -2.64
CA VAL A 670 15.04 69.60 -2.86
C VAL A 670 14.39 70.52 -1.84
N ALA A 671 13.08 70.34 -1.59
CA ALA A 671 12.36 71.15 -0.61
C ALA A 671 12.88 70.91 0.81
N ALA A 672 13.19 69.65 1.14
CA ALA A 672 13.73 69.25 2.43
C ALA A 672 15.17 69.77 2.62
N PHE A 673 15.99 69.74 1.58
CA PHE A 673 17.35 70.29 1.54
C PHE A 673 17.37 71.80 1.74
N VAL A 674 16.51 72.53 1.01
CA VAL A 674 16.36 73.97 1.21
C VAL A 674 15.90 74.27 2.65
N LEU A 675 14.95 73.51 3.18
CA LEU A 675 14.48 73.67 4.55
C LEU A 675 15.58 73.40 5.58
N ALA A 676 16.40 72.36 5.36
CA ALA A 676 17.57 72.05 6.18
C ALA A 676 18.61 73.19 6.18
N LEU A 677 18.80 73.89 5.07
CA LEU A 677 19.73 75.03 4.98
C LEU A 677 19.21 76.25 5.74
N ILE A 678 17.93 76.60 5.56
CA ILE A 678 17.41 77.91 5.99
C ILE A 678 16.74 77.88 7.36
N ASP A 679 16.16 76.75 7.78
CA ASP A 679 15.51 76.59 9.08
C ASP A 679 15.72 75.17 9.64
N PRO A 680 16.88 74.93 10.28
CA PRO A 680 17.21 73.64 10.88
C PRO A 680 16.16 73.14 11.90
N ALA A 681 15.49 74.06 12.60
CA ALA A 681 14.48 73.70 13.59
C ALA A 681 13.18 73.22 12.93
N ALA A 682 12.72 73.92 11.89
CA ALA A 682 11.57 73.50 11.10
C ALA A 682 11.83 72.19 10.35
N TYR A 683 13.04 72.00 9.81
CA TYR A 683 13.45 70.73 9.20
C TYR A 683 13.35 69.56 10.19
N GLN A 684 13.89 69.72 11.40
CA GLN A 684 13.87 68.66 12.43
C GLN A 684 12.44 68.33 12.89
N VAL A 685 11.50 69.28 12.82
CA VAL A 685 10.07 69.06 13.11
C VAL A 685 9.38 68.34 11.94
N ALA A 686 9.68 68.72 10.71
CA ALA A 686 9.08 68.13 9.51
C ALA A 686 9.59 66.70 9.24
N TYR A 687 10.87 66.43 9.50
CA TYR A 687 11.56 65.17 9.24
C TYR A 687 12.22 64.63 10.51
N PRO A 688 11.44 64.22 11.54
CA PRO A 688 11.95 63.92 12.87
C PRO A 688 12.91 62.71 12.92
N LEU A 689 12.83 61.82 11.93
CA LEU A 689 13.69 60.65 11.81
C LEU A 689 14.90 60.87 10.90
N CYS A 690 15.01 62.06 10.29
CA CYS A 690 16.02 62.37 9.28
C CYS A 690 17.08 63.32 9.83
N ASN A 691 18.32 62.85 9.88
CA ASN A 691 19.40 63.67 10.41
C ASN A 691 19.78 64.75 9.39
N ARG A 692 19.70 66.03 9.81
CA ARG A 692 20.09 67.19 8.99
C ARG A 692 21.50 67.07 8.41
N ILE A 693 22.41 66.34 9.07
CA ILE A 693 23.79 66.15 8.57
C ILE A 693 23.85 65.44 7.21
N ARG A 694 22.77 64.80 6.75
CA ARG A 694 22.70 64.26 5.38
C ARG A 694 22.78 65.35 4.31
N ALA A 695 22.56 66.60 4.69
CA ALA A 695 22.69 67.76 3.83
C ALA A 695 24.14 68.28 3.73
N ASP A 696 25.06 67.78 4.56
CA ASP A 696 26.50 68.08 4.48
C ASP A 696 27.08 67.15 3.39
N ILE A 697 27.09 67.65 2.16
CA ILE A 697 27.51 66.90 0.98
C ILE A 697 29.01 67.05 0.75
N ASN A 698 29.61 68.15 1.19
CA ASN A 698 31.04 68.40 1.03
C ASN A 698 31.90 67.71 2.13
N GLY A 699 31.27 67.25 3.23
CA GLY A 699 31.86 66.47 4.31
C GLY A 699 32.61 67.30 5.35
N ASP A 700 32.38 68.61 5.44
CA ASP A 700 33.07 69.52 6.35
C ASP A 700 32.38 69.67 7.73
N VAL A 701 31.30 68.93 7.95
CA VAL A 701 30.47 68.88 9.17
C VAL A 701 29.57 70.11 9.34
N ILE A 702 29.54 71.01 8.35
CA ILE A 702 28.68 72.20 8.32
C ILE A 702 27.69 72.04 7.18
N VAL A 703 26.40 72.22 7.48
CA VAL A 703 25.35 72.24 6.46
C VAL A 703 25.08 73.70 6.10
N ASP A 704 25.58 74.14 4.96
CA ASP A 704 25.46 75.52 4.46
C ASP A 704 25.44 75.62 2.92
N GLY A 705 25.64 76.84 2.38
CA GLY A 705 25.56 77.10 0.95
C GLY A 705 26.58 76.33 0.10
N ASP A 706 27.69 75.87 0.70
CA ASP A 706 28.75 75.14 0.00
C ASP A 706 28.32 73.70 -0.32
N ASP A 707 27.25 73.19 0.29
CA ASP A 707 26.67 71.87 -0.01
C ASP A 707 25.76 71.84 -1.23
N VAL A 708 25.26 73.00 -1.67
CA VAL A 708 24.22 73.12 -2.71
C VAL A 708 24.67 72.47 -4.03
N GLN A 709 25.89 72.75 -4.46
CA GLN A 709 26.42 72.21 -5.72
C GLN A 709 26.65 70.70 -5.63
N GLY A 710 27.03 70.21 -4.44
CA GLY A 710 27.17 68.78 -4.16
C GLY A 710 25.81 68.09 -4.25
N PHE A 711 24.79 68.61 -3.56
CA PHE A 711 23.44 68.06 -3.56
C PHE A 711 22.82 68.01 -4.96
N LEU A 712 22.93 69.08 -5.75
CA LEU A 712 22.46 69.10 -7.14
C LEU A 712 23.15 68.04 -8.02
N SER A 713 24.35 67.63 -7.66
CA SER A 713 25.09 66.58 -8.39
C SER A 713 24.66 65.16 -8.00
N LEU A 714 23.88 65.00 -6.92
CA LEU A 714 23.31 63.72 -6.47
C LEU A 714 21.92 63.44 -7.05
N LEU A 715 21.24 64.47 -7.57
CA LEU A 715 19.93 64.33 -8.20
C LEU A 715 20.06 63.66 -9.60
N PRO A 716 19.15 62.73 -9.96
CA PRO A 716 19.20 61.97 -11.21
C PRO A 716 18.99 62.78 -12.50
#